data_AF-A0A2E3C7E0-F1
#
_entry.id   AF-A0A2E3C7E0-F1
#
_cell.length_a   1.000
_cell.length_b   1.000
_cell.length_c   1.000
_cell.angle_alpha   90.00
_cell.angle_beta   90.00
_cell.angle_gamma   90.00
#
_symmetry.space_group_name_H-M   'P 1'
#
loop_
_entity.id
_entity.type
_entity.pdbx_description
1 polymer ?
#
loop_
_entity_poly.entity_id
_entity_poly.type
_entity_poly.pdbx_seq_one_letter_code
_entity_poly.pdbx_strand_id
1 'polypeptide(L)'
;MYAGRAHFFVGGRRMEERLKEALEFALRSGDDPNTRMKSVIRNDAFNLLDKPWKSLALTILRKEEPVNPDEEVKVKATRRRGVGRRGAKISSGIEDSLPSTSEVISGNYLPAFKLATLLIHKGKNPKTWESKYDLEIEGLRSDCVSGIHPVWSIAARECPLIAQLGAYPSVEVEVQTIEIDQSWIEKSRLDPTNLASLGSWLGESSTLNIGSTGILQIQRLAKGLQGKIRPNQIQQSIPNELLSSDTPEHMVLCAYLLIASGNAEKSLEILGSIKSKNKELMNSVKDVIALTKFRLGDLSSWDQCAEATGNDPLSLVMKTEAWKNPPIDTLIDSTKIESGIMHLELQGETVSDTLRWMLVKQVADSGDISAATELVLDTKIDDDKSFIQAAALAGENELLISRLIESAPNFSLITWSEIVTDRIYPMPIRLICSKLIAQEKSLLPPDVLDSTIEILSIEVDIFSLSLILSSSEIDGAKNPYAVLLCNALAPANIGEEVIFWIKNERSKAHDSISSANIPEYLTIHEAALIRLLDGGSANLDELLGRLPESGSEVLREARRALMDGGDGLVSEKRINALEESIFEANLSKLESSLFQAIVNLLRMNRVNNEIQMSDSNRRQHATELLNQIIQNNFSAIFLDQVQELLLEHEVASENFVSWLQENRPGSEWAPIANAAINVNLQRYREAARLYKQAAPRFQAEPHCDFEIATQLYRKSLIGFAQAQVWSEAVALLNSHEELATTITSRFKLYLQVSHYAQEQQQNRGKRTSKNRDMSRKFIIDFVNERIPIILNDDEENEQLVRRERNRRKEDLIESLMNYPSKRNLPEEPFTGRIRAALFHIREQNKSGRTRVENRFREAIKDEEEPLELVSIANEVASDDPIRALGMLEYAVSVCTYLGRMEKARLIASMKTLYSKNENNISIKSRRIFSSVDLAPLVVIDTNLLLDALSSAILRKMAMERNGIINPNSSLLFHHTLRHLRIERKIRTFVPLTAKHEFMNKIGNNETGEFDPTRALSLFTGPNQYINLEAYHEAITPEILQEMHSKILHSFHDWEPSKTSDFLREVEDEQHVVESFIQSHKEIYRRVTDFKTQRGTADKRTEFNGDSIYPEKGDLEIMRTATNLASSTYPSIGSVIVATRDSDFTLLARALEETLGVGVAKNASELAQWL
;
A
#
# COMPACT_ATOMS: atom_id res chain seq x y z
N MET A 1 102.42 37.04 14.95
CA MET A 1 101.32 37.09 15.95
C MET A 1 100.21 38.06 15.50
N TYR A 2 99.79 37.99 14.23
CA TYR A 2 98.73 38.82 13.62
C TYR A 2 97.89 37.90 12.72
N ALA A 3 96.77 37.40 13.26
CA ALA A 3 95.80 36.55 12.56
C ALA A 3 94.47 36.43 13.35
N GLY A 4 94.55 36.38 14.68
CA GLY A 4 93.42 36.08 15.57
C GLY A 4 92.41 37.20 15.89
N ARG A 5 92.41 38.35 15.18
CA ARG A 5 91.46 39.46 15.43
C ARG A 5 90.40 39.68 14.33
N ALA A 6 90.42 38.90 13.23
CA ALA A 6 89.52 39.12 12.10
C ALA A 6 88.07 38.63 12.32
N HIS A 7 87.84 37.64 13.18
CA HIS A 7 86.53 36.96 13.30
C HIS A 7 85.45 37.72 14.10
N PHE A 8 85.82 38.74 14.89
CA PHE A 8 84.87 39.35 15.85
C PHE A 8 83.98 40.49 15.30
N PHE A 9 84.07 40.85 14.02
CA PHE A 9 83.39 42.04 13.47
C PHE A 9 82.59 41.81 12.17
N VAL A 10 82.07 40.60 11.92
CA VAL A 10 81.25 40.31 10.72
C VAL A 10 80.02 41.23 10.62
N GLY A 11 79.28 41.41 11.73
CA GLY A 11 78.13 42.30 11.78
C GLY A 11 78.49 43.77 11.54
N GLY A 12 79.64 44.23 12.07
CA GLY A 12 80.12 45.60 11.85
C GLY A 12 80.49 45.88 10.40
N ARG A 13 81.11 44.92 9.69
CA ARG A 13 81.52 45.09 8.28
C ARG A 13 80.33 45.21 7.34
N ARG A 14 79.27 44.40 7.52
CA ARG A 14 77.99 44.57 6.79
C ARG A 14 77.38 45.97 6.98
N MET A 15 77.66 46.65 8.09
CA MET A 15 77.19 48.03 8.32
C MET A 15 78.09 49.07 7.65
N GLU A 16 79.39 48.81 7.51
CA GLU A 16 80.30 49.65 6.71
C GLU A 16 79.99 49.53 5.20
N GLU A 17 79.59 48.35 4.71
CA GLU A 17 79.08 48.13 3.35
C GLU A 17 77.76 48.86 3.09
N ARG A 18 76.76 48.70 3.97
CA ARG A 18 75.49 49.45 3.89
C ARG A 18 75.69 50.96 3.99
N LEU A 19 76.67 51.42 4.78
CA LEU A 19 77.05 52.82 4.85
C LEU A 19 77.71 53.28 3.54
N LYS A 20 78.53 52.45 2.90
CA LYS A 20 79.12 52.72 1.58
C LYS A 20 78.03 52.88 0.51
N GLU A 21 77.12 51.91 0.41
CA GLU A 21 75.97 51.94 -0.51
C GLU A 21 75.09 53.19 -0.30
N ALA A 22 74.77 53.52 0.96
CA ALA A 22 73.97 54.69 1.31
C ALA A 22 74.69 56.02 0.98
N LEU A 23 75.99 56.16 1.31
CA LEU A 23 76.75 57.38 1.04
C LEU A 23 77.01 57.56 -0.46
N GLU A 24 77.41 56.52 -1.20
CA GLU A 24 77.61 56.64 -2.65
C GLU A 24 76.33 57.03 -3.38
N PHE A 25 75.17 56.52 -2.95
CA PHE A 25 73.88 56.94 -3.47
C PHE A 25 73.56 58.41 -3.12
N ALA A 26 73.94 58.88 -1.93
CA ALA A 26 73.84 60.28 -1.54
C ALA A 26 74.57 61.21 -2.51
N LEU A 27 75.84 60.90 -2.77
CA LEU A 27 76.76 61.79 -3.48
C LEU A 27 76.36 61.95 -4.96
N ARG A 28 75.70 60.95 -5.54
CA ARG A 28 75.09 61.03 -6.88
C ARG A 28 73.95 62.07 -7.00
N SER A 29 73.40 62.57 -5.89
CA SER A 29 72.25 63.48 -5.87
C SER A 29 72.57 64.99 -5.83
N GLY A 30 73.82 65.37 -6.16
CA GLY A 30 74.31 66.74 -6.18
C GLY A 30 75.16 67.10 -4.96
N ASP A 31 75.55 68.37 -4.81
CA ASP A 31 76.49 68.83 -3.77
C ASP A 31 75.83 69.58 -2.59
N ASP A 32 74.55 69.93 -2.69
CA ASP A 32 73.79 70.54 -1.58
C ASP A 32 73.52 69.51 -0.46
N PRO A 33 73.84 69.82 0.82
CA PRO A 33 73.63 68.90 1.93
C PRO A 33 72.15 68.54 2.16
N ASN A 34 71.21 69.42 1.79
CA ASN A 34 69.77 69.14 1.99
C ASN A 34 69.20 68.19 0.93
N THR A 35 69.67 68.22 -0.32
CA THR A 35 69.28 67.22 -1.33
C THR A 35 69.88 65.87 -1.02
N ARG A 36 71.16 65.80 -0.65
CA ARG A 36 71.84 64.57 -0.18
C ARG A 36 71.12 63.92 1.00
N MET A 37 70.74 64.71 2.00
CA MET A 37 70.01 64.19 3.16
C MET A 37 68.63 63.63 2.76
N LYS A 38 67.92 64.26 1.81
CA LYS A 38 66.61 63.78 1.33
C LYS A 38 66.69 62.53 0.44
N SER A 39 67.78 62.33 -0.32
CA SER A 39 67.95 61.16 -1.18
C SER A 39 68.31 59.92 -0.37
N VAL A 40 69.21 60.04 0.60
CA VAL A 40 69.65 58.92 1.47
C VAL A 40 68.53 58.35 2.32
N ILE A 41 67.64 59.18 2.85
CA ILE A 41 66.47 58.72 3.63
C ILE A 41 65.54 57.81 2.79
N ARG A 42 65.64 57.85 1.45
CA ARG A 42 64.89 56.99 0.53
C ARG A 42 65.64 55.72 0.09
N ASN A 43 66.91 55.55 0.48
CA ASN A 43 67.72 54.40 0.12
C ASN A 43 67.46 53.23 1.09
N ASP A 44 67.29 52.03 0.54
CA ASP A 44 66.98 50.80 1.29
C ASP A 44 68.13 50.33 2.19
N ALA A 45 69.39 50.50 1.79
CA ALA A 45 70.55 50.26 2.65
C ALA A 45 70.60 51.21 3.86
N PHE A 46 70.24 52.49 3.68
CA PHE A 46 70.10 53.43 4.81
C PHE A 46 68.93 53.05 5.73
N ASN A 47 67.86 52.45 5.20
CA ASN A 47 66.78 51.90 6.03
C ASN A 47 67.26 50.72 6.89
N LEU A 48 68.18 49.90 6.38
CA LEU A 48 68.82 48.76 7.06
C LEU A 48 70.03 49.10 7.97
N LEU A 49 70.45 50.37 8.07
CA LEU A 49 71.44 50.81 9.04
C LEU A 49 70.85 50.91 10.46
N ASP A 50 71.70 50.82 11.48
CA ASP A 50 71.32 51.07 12.88
C ASP A 50 71.31 52.57 13.17
N LYS A 51 70.52 52.98 14.18
CA LYS A 51 70.37 54.40 14.58
C LYS A 51 71.68 55.20 14.69
N PRO A 52 72.74 54.73 15.38
CA PRO A 52 73.99 55.50 15.47
C PRO A 52 74.69 55.62 14.11
N TRP A 53 74.66 54.58 13.26
CA TRP A 53 75.20 54.64 11.89
C TRP A 53 74.41 55.61 11.00
N LYS A 54 73.08 55.71 11.17
CA LYS A 54 72.27 56.73 10.50
C LYS A 54 72.63 58.14 10.95
N SER A 55 72.81 58.36 12.26
CA SER A 55 73.22 59.68 12.80
C SER A 55 74.57 60.11 12.23
N LEU A 56 75.54 59.18 12.16
CA LEU A 56 76.85 59.40 11.59
C LEU A 56 76.78 59.72 10.08
N ALA A 57 76.04 58.93 9.30
CA ALA A 57 75.82 59.19 7.89
C ALA A 57 75.26 60.61 7.63
N LEU A 58 74.32 61.06 8.46
CA LEU A 58 73.77 62.41 8.37
C LEU A 58 74.78 63.50 8.74
N THR A 59 75.62 63.32 9.76
CA THR A 59 76.71 64.26 10.07
C THR A 59 77.74 64.36 8.94
N ILE A 60 78.08 63.24 8.29
CA ILE A 60 79.01 63.19 7.15
C ILE A 60 78.46 64.02 5.98
N LEU A 61 77.18 63.81 5.62
CA LEU A 61 76.54 64.46 4.47
C LEU A 61 76.27 65.96 4.69
N ARG A 62 76.30 66.44 5.93
CA ARG A 62 76.16 67.87 6.26
C ARG A 62 77.44 68.67 6.09
N LYS A 63 78.60 68.02 5.88
CA LYS A 63 79.93 68.65 5.80
C LYS A 63 80.22 69.54 7.02
N GLU A 64 79.92 69.05 8.23
CA GLU A 64 80.06 69.85 9.46
C GLU A 64 81.53 70.24 9.73
N GLU A 65 81.74 71.49 10.14
CA GLU A 65 83.05 72.09 10.40
C GLU A 65 83.35 72.16 11.92
N PRO A 66 84.64 72.18 12.33
CA PRO A 66 85.03 72.33 13.74
C PRO A 66 84.71 73.72 14.29
N VAL A 67 84.22 73.79 15.53
CA VAL A 67 83.83 75.04 16.20
C VAL A 67 85.04 75.70 16.87
N ASN A 68 85.23 77.00 16.63
CA ASN A 68 86.33 77.78 17.20
C ASN A 68 86.11 78.04 18.71
N PRO A 69 87.01 77.63 19.63
CA PRO A 69 86.76 77.72 21.08
C PRO A 69 86.58 79.14 21.63
N ASP A 70 87.23 80.14 21.03
CA ASP A 70 87.20 81.53 21.54
C ASP A 70 86.02 82.36 21.04
N GLU A 71 85.23 81.85 20.07
CA GLU A 71 84.00 82.54 19.67
C GLU A 71 82.91 82.37 20.73
N GLU A 72 82.39 83.50 21.22
CA GLU A 72 81.11 83.52 21.93
C GLU A 72 80.00 83.07 20.96
N VAL A 73 79.48 81.87 21.19
CA VAL A 73 78.38 81.29 20.43
C VAL A 73 77.13 82.16 20.59
N LYS A 74 76.97 83.15 19.71
CA LYS A 74 75.72 83.91 19.57
C LYS A 74 74.66 82.98 19.03
N VAL A 75 73.94 82.32 19.94
CA VAL A 75 72.75 81.51 19.65
C VAL A 75 71.67 82.42 19.02
N LYS A 76 71.75 82.61 17.70
CA LYS A 76 70.66 83.18 16.91
C LYS A 76 69.51 82.19 16.93
N ALA A 77 68.61 82.36 17.90
CA ALA A 77 67.37 81.62 18.02
C ALA A 77 66.43 81.93 16.83
N THR A 78 66.70 81.34 15.67
CA THR A 78 65.88 81.43 14.45
C THR A 78 64.62 80.58 14.60
N ARG A 79 63.67 81.10 15.39
CA ARG A 79 62.26 80.68 15.33
C ARG A 79 61.75 80.79 13.88
N ARG A 80 61.63 79.67 13.17
CA ARG A 80 60.76 79.57 11.99
C ARG A 80 59.40 79.03 12.43
N ARG A 81 58.39 79.90 12.43
CA ARG A 81 56.97 79.50 12.49
C ARG A 81 56.61 78.78 11.18
N GLY A 82 55.75 77.77 11.25
CA GLY A 82 55.62 76.76 10.18
C GLY A 82 54.31 76.77 9.38
N VAL A 83 54.27 75.85 8.41
CA VAL A 83 53.11 75.31 7.67
C VAL A 83 53.46 73.86 7.26
N GLY A 84 52.62 72.83 7.33
CA GLY A 84 51.26 72.80 7.88
C GLY A 84 50.41 71.55 7.61
N ARG A 85 50.97 70.38 7.19
CA ARG A 85 50.18 69.17 6.86
C ARG A 85 50.77 67.86 7.41
N ARG A 86 49.84 66.95 7.73
CA ARG A 86 49.95 65.67 8.46
C ARG A 86 51.11 64.75 8.04
N GLY A 87 51.67 64.02 9.03
CA GLY A 87 52.10 62.64 8.81
C GLY A 87 53.60 62.34 8.79
N ALA A 88 54.49 63.32 8.92
CA ALA A 88 55.93 63.07 9.05
C ALA A 88 56.45 63.53 10.42
N LYS A 89 56.71 62.57 11.33
CA LYS A 89 57.71 62.79 12.40
C LYS A 89 59.08 62.88 11.73
N ILE A 90 59.43 64.06 11.21
CA ILE A 90 60.82 64.37 10.89
C ILE A 90 61.58 64.25 12.21
N SER A 91 62.61 63.41 12.20
CA SER A 91 63.28 62.91 13.40
C SER A 91 64.18 63.98 14.03
N SER A 92 63.60 64.88 14.82
CA SER A 92 64.30 65.74 15.78
C SER A 92 64.88 64.91 16.93
N GLY A 93 65.80 63.99 16.60
CA GLY A 93 66.33 62.97 17.49
C GLY A 93 67.07 61.78 16.85
N ILE A 94 67.18 61.69 15.50
CA ILE A 94 68.27 60.87 14.91
C ILE A 94 69.59 61.64 14.99
N GLU A 95 69.55 62.97 14.88
CA GLU A 95 70.72 63.85 14.95
C GLU A 95 71.41 63.80 16.32
N ASP A 96 70.63 63.67 17.40
CA ASP A 96 71.12 63.50 18.77
C ASP A 96 71.46 62.05 19.14
N SER A 97 71.29 61.09 18.20
CA SER A 97 71.48 59.65 18.45
C SER A 97 72.91 59.15 18.18
N LEU A 98 73.88 60.06 18.05
CA LEU A 98 75.30 59.73 18.03
C LEU A 98 75.71 59.25 19.44
N PRO A 99 76.39 58.10 19.60
CA PRO A 99 76.71 57.60 20.94
C PRO A 99 77.62 58.58 21.69
N SER A 100 77.45 58.69 23.01
CA SER A 100 78.29 59.54 23.86
C SER A 100 79.74 59.05 23.87
N THR A 101 80.69 59.94 24.22
CA THR A 101 82.12 59.60 24.26
C THR A 101 82.41 58.35 25.11
N SER A 102 81.73 58.20 26.26
CA SER A 102 81.79 56.99 27.09
C SER A 102 81.25 55.73 26.40
N GLU A 103 80.10 55.82 25.71
CA GLU A 103 79.47 54.66 25.05
C GLU A 103 80.27 54.16 23.84
N VAL A 104 80.88 55.07 23.07
CA VAL A 104 81.76 54.71 21.95
C VAL A 104 82.95 53.88 22.44
N ILE A 105 83.55 54.31 23.55
CA ILE A 105 84.74 53.70 24.14
C ILE A 105 84.41 52.30 24.65
N SER A 106 83.38 52.14 25.48
CA SER A 106 82.95 50.84 26.00
C SER A 106 82.29 49.93 24.95
N GLY A 107 81.73 50.52 23.89
CA GLY A 107 80.94 49.80 22.88
C GLY A 107 81.77 48.88 21.99
N ASN A 108 81.16 47.81 21.50
CA ASN A 108 81.84 46.82 20.65
C ASN A 108 81.83 47.24 19.16
N TYR A 109 82.28 48.47 18.87
CA TYR A 109 82.34 49.05 17.53
C TYR A 109 83.71 48.89 16.88
N LEU A 110 83.73 48.92 15.54
CA LEU A 110 84.96 48.93 14.73
C LEU A 110 85.84 50.16 15.03
N PRO A 111 87.18 50.04 15.01
CA PRO A 111 88.09 51.14 15.36
C PRO A 111 87.85 52.43 14.55
N ALA A 112 87.58 52.31 13.25
CA ALA A 112 87.29 53.44 12.37
C ALA A 112 85.99 54.18 12.78
N PHE A 113 84.94 53.44 13.17
CA PHE A 113 83.69 54.03 13.68
C PHE A 113 83.92 54.74 15.02
N LYS A 114 84.70 54.14 15.93
CA LYS A 114 85.07 54.77 17.20
C LYS A 114 85.86 56.07 16.98
N LEU A 115 86.86 56.04 16.10
CA LEU A 115 87.67 57.20 15.78
C LEU A 115 86.84 58.31 15.13
N ALA A 116 85.96 57.98 14.18
CA ALA A 116 85.05 58.93 13.54
C ALA A 116 84.15 59.66 14.55
N THR A 117 83.50 58.90 15.44
CA THR A 117 82.55 59.46 16.42
C THR A 117 83.23 60.30 17.50
N LEU A 118 84.42 59.89 17.98
CA LEU A 118 85.21 60.70 18.93
C LEU A 118 85.73 62.00 18.31
N LEU A 119 86.20 61.97 17.05
CA LEU A 119 86.63 63.19 16.34
C LEU A 119 85.49 64.19 16.14
N ILE A 120 84.28 63.72 15.82
CA ILE A 120 83.08 64.57 15.70
C ILE A 120 82.74 65.24 17.04
N HIS A 121 82.76 64.50 18.15
CA HIS A 121 82.53 65.08 19.48
C HIS A 121 83.59 66.13 19.85
N LYS A 122 84.88 65.86 19.58
CA LYS A 122 85.98 66.78 19.85
C LYS A 122 85.85 68.10 19.09
N GLY A 123 85.47 68.05 17.81
CA GLY A 123 85.32 69.26 16.99
C GLY A 123 83.99 70.02 17.17
N LYS A 124 82.91 69.36 17.59
CA LYS A 124 81.63 70.02 17.90
C LYS A 124 81.62 70.72 19.26
N ASN A 125 82.14 70.07 20.30
CA ASN A 125 82.01 70.51 21.69
C ASN A 125 83.37 70.68 22.38
N PRO A 126 84.28 71.55 21.87
CA PRO A 126 85.64 71.67 22.40
C PRO A 126 85.69 72.11 23.87
N LYS A 127 84.70 72.89 24.35
CA LYS A 127 84.63 73.38 25.73
C LYS A 127 84.29 72.29 26.77
N THR A 128 83.73 71.16 26.35
CA THR A 128 83.41 70.02 27.23
C THR A 128 84.29 68.80 26.93
N TRP A 129 85.37 68.97 26.17
CA TRP A 129 86.28 67.88 25.83
C TRP A 129 87.26 67.63 26.99
N GLU A 130 87.29 66.40 27.50
CA GLU A 130 88.26 65.98 28.52
C GLU A 130 89.53 65.42 27.87
N SER A 131 90.69 65.95 28.25
CA SER A 131 92.00 65.55 27.70
C SER A 131 92.34 64.06 27.87
N LYS A 132 91.70 63.37 28.82
CA LYS A 132 91.84 61.90 28.99
C LYS A 132 91.48 61.11 27.71
N TYR A 133 90.55 61.62 26.90
CA TYR A 133 90.11 60.97 25.67
C TYR A 133 91.09 61.13 24.50
N ASP A 134 92.07 62.04 24.60
CA ASP A 134 93.07 62.21 23.55
C ASP A 134 94.03 61.01 23.46
N LEU A 135 94.30 60.35 24.59
CA LEU A 135 95.07 59.10 24.63
C LEU A 135 94.36 57.95 23.90
N GLU A 136 93.01 57.88 24.00
CA GLU A 136 92.24 56.87 23.28
C GLU A 136 92.13 57.18 21.79
N ILE A 137 92.06 58.46 21.41
CA ILE A 137 92.20 58.87 20.00
C ILE A 137 93.57 58.45 19.47
N GLU A 138 94.66 58.60 20.22
CA GLU A 138 96.00 58.15 19.80
C GLU A 138 96.10 56.62 19.68
N GLY A 139 95.48 55.87 20.59
CA GLY A 139 95.33 54.41 20.46
C GLY A 139 94.59 54.01 19.18
N LEU A 140 93.40 54.56 18.96
CA LEU A 140 92.58 54.26 17.78
C LEU A 140 93.22 54.73 16.47
N ARG A 141 93.99 55.82 16.48
CA ARG A 141 94.82 56.24 15.34
C ARG A 141 95.83 55.16 14.97
N SER A 142 96.46 54.50 15.95
CA SER A 142 97.41 53.42 15.71
C SER A 142 96.73 52.16 15.15
N ASP A 143 95.54 51.80 15.65
CA ASP A 143 94.74 50.70 15.10
C ASP A 143 94.33 50.97 13.64
N CYS A 144 93.93 52.20 13.30
CA CYS A 144 93.51 52.57 11.95
C CYS A 144 94.64 52.58 10.90
N VAL A 145 95.93 52.60 11.32
CA VAL A 145 97.08 52.43 10.39
C VAL A 145 97.04 51.03 9.74
N SER A 146 96.44 50.02 10.38
CA SER A 146 96.31 48.68 9.81
C SER A 146 95.35 48.59 8.60
N GLY A 147 94.61 49.67 8.32
CA GLY A 147 93.69 49.79 7.19
C GLY A 147 92.24 49.97 7.63
N ILE A 148 91.49 50.77 6.87
CA ILE A 148 90.07 51.06 7.13
C ILE A 148 89.20 50.74 5.91
N HIS A 149 87.91 50.48 6.12
CA HIS A 149 86.98 50.25 5.01
C HIS A 149 86.84 51.49 4.11
N PRO A 150 86.72 51.37 2.77
CA PRO A 150 86.71 52.53 1.86
C PRO A 150 85.58 53.54 2.11
N VAL A 151 84.50 53.12 2.78
CA VAL A 151 83.44 54.06 3.22
C VAL A 151 84.00 55.25 4.00
N TRP A 152 85.07 55.04 4.76
CA TRP A 152 85.69 56.08 5.58
C TRP A 152 86.55 57.04 4.78
N SER A 153 87.16 56.61 3.67
CA SER A 153 87.87 57.51 2.76
C SER A 153 86.89 58.35 1.94
N ILE A 154 85.72 57.80 1.58
CA ILE A 154 84.59 58.56 1.01
C ILE A 154 84.07 59.58 2.04
N ALA A 155 83.81 59.16 3.28
CA ALA A 155 83.30 60.02 4.34
C ALA A 155 84.26 61.16 4.73
N ALA A 156 85.57 60.88 4.78
CA ALA A 156 86.60 61.87 5.13
C ALA A 156 86.77 62.99 4.10
N ARG A 157 86.45 62.73 2.82
CA ARG A 157 86.46 63.78 1.78
C ARG A 157 85.31 64.78 1.94
N GLU A 158 84.20 64.34 2.51
CA GLU A 158 82.98 65.14 2.61
C GLU A 158 82.84 65.85 3.96
N CYS A 159 83.39 65.30 5.03
CA CYS A 159 83.22 65.82 6.39
C CYS A 159 84.56 66.25 7.03
N PRO A 160 84.82 67.57 7.15
CA PRO A 160 86.05 68.12 7.74
C PRO A 160 86.39 67.56 9.12
N LEU A 161 85.40 67.35 9.99
CA LEU A 161 85.58 66.81 11.35
C LEU A 161 86.30 65.46 11.40
N ILE A 162 86.15 64.62 10.35
CA ILE A 162 86.76 63.29 10.27
C ILE A 162 87.76 63.17 9.13
N ALA A 163 88.22 64.28 8.55
CA ALA A 163 89.15 64.30 7.42
C ALA A 163 90.45 63.51 7.67
N GLN A 164 90.88 63.39 8.93
CA GLN A 164 92.02 62.54 9.32
C GLN A 164 91.86 61.07 8.88
N LEU A 165 90.63 60.55 8.79
CA LEU A 165 90.40 59.17 8.33
C LEU A 165 90.85 58.94 6.88
N GLY A 166 90.84 59.99 6.05
CA GLY A 166 91.27 59.91 4.65
C GLY A 166 92.77 59.69 4.45
N ALA A 167 93.57 59.78 5.53
CA ALA A 167 95.01 59.53 5.50
C ALA A 167 95.40 58.05 5.70
N TYR A 168 94.47 57.20 6.13
CA TYR A 168 94.72 55.77 6.32
C TYR A 168 94.46 54.97 5.04
N PRO A 169 95.18 53.84 4.81
CA PRO A 169 94.98 53.02 3.62
C PRO A 169 93.59 52.35 3.63
N SER A 170 92.89 52.41 2.50
CA SER A 170 91.59 51.77 2.32
C SER A 170 91.74 50.31 1.90
N VAL A 171 91.14 49.38 2.66
CA VAL A 171 91.20 47.94 2.39
C VAL A 171 89.77 47.40 2.20
N GLU A 172 89.49 46.83 1.04
CA GLU A 172 88.29 46.03 0.81
C GLU A 172 88.57 44.58 1.24
N VAL A 173 87.65 44.00 2.02
CA VAL A 173 87.74 42.61 2.48
C VAL A 173 86.42 41.94 2.18
N GLU A 174 86.45 40.90 1.36
CA GLU A 174 85.26 40.11 1.02
C GLU A 174 84.62 39.53 2.28
N VAL A 175 83.31 39.76 2.45
CA VAL A 175 82.53 39.19 3.55
C VAL A 175 82.28 37.71 3.24
N GLN A 176 82.83 36.82 4.07
CA GLN A 176 82.66 35.38 3.94
C GLN A 176 81.18 34.98 3.97
N THR A 177 80.80 34.09 3.05
CA THR A 177 79.47 33.47 2.97
C THR A 177 79.22 32.61 4.21
N ILE A 178 78.11 32.84 4.91
CA ILE A 178 77.70 32.05 6.08
C ILE A 178 76.95 30.80 5.57
N GLU A 179 77.34 29.61 6.05
CA GLU A 179 76.61 28.37 5.80
C GLU A 179 75.28 28.36 6.59
N ILE A 180 74.23 27.79 6.01
CA ILE A 180 72.86 27.86 6.55
C ILE A 180 72.67 26.85 7.69
N ASP A 181 72.08 27.30 8.80
CA ASP A 181 71.76 26.45 9.96
C ASP A 181 70.79 25.31 9.58
N GLN A 182 71.06 24.10 10.08
CA GLN A 182 70.16 22.93 9.89
C GLN A 182 68.72 23.21 10.36
N SER A 183 68.55 24.03 11.40
CA SER A 183 67.23 24.43 11.92
C SER A 183 66.34 25.15 10.89
N TRP A 184 66.90 25.77 9.86
CA TRP A 184 66.13 26.38 8.77
C TRP A 184 65.53 25.33 7.83
N ILE A 185 66.23 24.21 7.64
CA ILE A 185 65.81 23.09 6.78
C ILE A 185 64.72 22.26 7.48
N GLU A 186 64.86 22.01 8.78
CA GLU A 186 63.80 21.39 9.59
C GLU A 186 62.49 22.19 9.51
N LYS A 187 62.58 23.52 9.65
CA LYS A 187 61.43 24.43 9.51
C LYS A 187 60.87 24.53 8.08
N SER A 188 61.59 24.09 7.05
CA SER A 188 61.08 24.07 5.68
C SER A 188 59.98 23.03 5.47
N ARG A 189 59.82 22.05 6.37
CA ARG A 189 58.77 21.02 6.31
C ARG A 189 57.39 21.56 6.73
N LEU A 190 56.86 22.49 5.95
CA LEU A 190 55.53 23.09 6.12
C LEU A 190 54.71 23.02 4.83
N ASP A 191 53.39 23.04 4.94
CA ASP A 191 52.51 23.20 3.77
C ASP A 191 52.64 24.63 3.21
N PRO A 192 53.07 24.82 1.95
CA PRO A 192 53.21 26.15 1.34
C PRO A 192 51.88 26.92 1.22
N THR A 193 50.72 26.25 1.30
CA THR A 193 49.42 26.94 1.30
C THR A 193 49.06 27.55 2.66
N ASN A 194 49.71 27.10 3.75
CA ASN A 194 49.54 27.68 5.08
C ASN A 194 50.35 28.98 5.21
N LEU A 195 49.70 30.10 4.87
CA LEU A 195 50.32 31.42 4.82
C LEU A 195 50.93 31.86 6.17
N ALA A 196 50.41 31.38 7.30
CA ALA A 196 50.89 31.75 8.62
C ALA A 196 52.25 31.09 8.96
N SER A 197 52.39 29.79 8.70
CA SER A 197 53.68 29.08 8.87
C SER A 197 54.69 29.51 7.80
N LEU A 198 54.26 29.66 6.55
CA LEU A 198 55.11 30.19 5.48
C LEU A 198 55.65 31.60 5.83
N GLY A 199 54.79 32.46 6.36
CA GLY A 199 55.14 33.81 6.79
C GLY A 199 56.09 33.85 8.00
N SER A 200 56.02 32.90 8.94
CA SER A 200 56.99 32.80 10.03
C SER A 200 58.36 32.33 9.54
N TRP A 201 58.41 31.31 8.69
CA TRP A 201 59.67 30.79 8.10
C TRP A 201 60.37 31.82 7.21
N LEU A 202 59.62 32.56 6.39
CA LEU A 202 60.13 33.71 5.62
C LEU A 202 60.64 34.86 6.51
N GLY A 203 60.15 34.99 7.74
CA GLY A 203 60.65 35.99 8.68
C GLY A 203 62.08 35.73 9.14
N GLU A 204 62.49 34.45 9.18
CA GLU A 204 63.82 34.03 9.64
C GLU A 204 64.89 34.09 8.54
N SER A 205 64.51 34.07 7.26
CA SER A 205 65.43 34.01 6.10
C SER A 205 66.26 35.29 5.84
N SER A 206 66.23 36.25 6.76
CA SER A 206 67.04 37.49 6.74
C SER A 206 68.56 37.30 6.81
N THR A 207 69.03 36.07 7.04
CA THR A 207 70.43 35.67 7.08
C THR A 207 71.02 35.32 5.71
N LEU A 208 70.17 35.03 4.71
CA LEU A 208 70.58 34.67 3.35
C LEU A 208 71.33 35.81 2.65
N ASN A 209 72.25 35.47 1.75
CA ASN A 209 73.05 36.42 0.97
C ASN A 209 72.24 37.05 -0.18
N ILE A 210 71.23 37.85 0.19
CA ILE A 210 70.32 38.57 -0.70
C ILE A 210 70.64 40.08 -0.63
N GLY A 211 70.31 40.83 -1.67
CA GLY A 211 70.50 42.28 -1.71
C GLY A 211 69.73 43.04 -0.62
N SER A 212 70.16 44.27 -0.34
CA SER A 212 69.46 45.20 0.56
C SER A 212 67.97 45.36 0.19
N THR A 213 67.69 45.34 -1.11
CA THR A 213 66.37 45.31 -1.74
C THR A 213 65.57 44.04 -1.45
N GLY A 214 66.09 42.86 -1.79
CA GLY A 214 65.39 41.58 -1.60
C GLY A 214 65.12 41.26 -0.13
N ILE A 215 66.06 41.55 0.79
CA ILE A 215 65.85 41.36 2.24
C ILE A 215 64.64 42.18 2.74
N LEU A 216 64.52 43.44 2.32
CA LEU A 216 63.37 44.27 2.71
C LEU A 216 62.06 43.82 2.05
N GLN A 217 62.10 43.30 0.83
CA GLN A 217 60.92 42.71 0.17
C GLN A 217 60.47 41.44 0.89
N ILE A 218 61.39 40.54 1.26
CA ILE A 218 61.10 39.33 2.04
C ILE A 218 60.54 39.68 3.42
N GLN A 219 61.11 40.65 4.14
CA GLN A 219 60.57 41.12 5.43
C GLN A 219 59.16 41.73 5.32
N ARG A 220 58.82 42.35 4.18
CA ARG A 220 57.46 42.85 3.90
C ARG A 220 56.52 41.70 3.57
N LEU A 221 56.95 40.74 2.76
CA LEU A 221 56.22 39.51 2.43
C LEU A 221 55.90 38.70 3.68
N ALA A 222 56.89 38.38 4.52
CA ALA A 222 56.73 37.62 5.77
C ALA A 222 55.63 38.21 6.68
N LYS A 223 55.69 39.53 6.92
CA LYS A 223 54.67 40.26 7.70
C LYS A 223 53.31 40.31 7.01
N GLY A 224 53.30 40.35 5.68
CA GLY A 224 52.09 40.36 4.88
C GLY A 224 51.35 39.02 4.83
N LEU A 225 52.10 37.92 4.81
CA LEU A 225 51.61 36.52 4.85
C LEU A 225 51.10 36.12 6.24
N GLN A 226 51.68 36.68 7.30
CA GLN A 226 51.10 36.66 8.66
C GLN A 226 49.82 37.53 8.76
N GLY A 227 49.53 38.35 7.74
CA GLY A 227 48.29 39.11 7.59
C GLY A 227 47.42 38.56 6.45
N LYS A 228 46.42 39.35 6.01
CA LYS A 228 45.52 38.98 4.90
C LYS A 228 46.01 39.55 3.56
N ILE A 229 47.08 38.97 3.01
CA ILE A 229 47.52 39.22 1.62
C ILE A 229 46.74 38.34 0.62
N ARG A 230 46.52 38.82 -0.61
CA ARG A 230 45.90 38.04 -1.70
C ARG A 230 46.95 37.29 -2.55
N PRO A 231 46.63 36.12 -3.16
CA PRO A 231 47.57 35.34 -3.97
C PRO A 231 48.30 36.14 -5.06
N ASN A 232 47.57 36.93 -5.86
CA ASN A 232 48.16 37.78 -6.92
C ASN A 232 49.13 38.85 -6.36
N GLN A 233 48.95 39.28 -5.11
CA GLN A 233 49.85 40.21 -4.45
C GLN A 233 51.13 39.51 -3.96
N ILE A 234 51.04 38.24 -3.52
CA ILE A 234 52.21 37.40 -3.25
C ILE A 234 53.07 37.33 -4.52
N GLN A 235 52.47 36.92 -5.65
CA GLN A 235 53.17 36.78 -6.93
C GLN A 235 53.88 38.07 -7.37
N GLN A 236 53.22 39.22 -7.23
CA GLN A 236 53.77 40.54 -7.60
C GLN A 236 54.87 41.05 -6.66
N SER A 237 55.05 40.45 -5.49
CA SER A 237 56.02 40.89 -4.48
C SER A 237 57.15 39.89 -4.21
N ILE A 238 57.19 38.76 -4.95
CA ILE A 238 58.37 37.88 -5.02
C ILE A 238 59.57 38.71 -5.52
N PRO A 239 60.70 38.75 -4.81
CA PRO A 239 61.89 39.44 -5.28
C PRO A 239 62.38 38.88 -6.61
N ASN A 240 62.70 39.76 -7.57
CA ASN A 240 63.35 39.38 -8.83
C ASN A 240 64.64 38.57 -8.59
N GLU A 241 65.34 38.88 -7.49
CA GLU A 241 66.54 38.20 -7.01
C GLU A 241 66.30 36.71 -6.67
N LEU A 242 65.08 36.31 -6.29
CA LEU A 242 64.72 34.89 -6.11
C LEU A 242 64.34 34.21 -7.44
N LEU A 243 63.81 34.97 -8.40
CA LEU A 243 63.39 34.47 -9.72
C LEU A 243 64.58 34.23 -10.67
N SER A 244 65.72 34.88 -10.43
CA SER A 244 66.92 34.81 -11.28
C SER A 244 68.12 34.13 -10.62
N SER A 245 67.92 33.35 -9.54
CA SER A 245 69.00 32.77 -8.74
C SER A 245 69.05 31.24 -8.85
N ASP A 246 70.20 30.71 -9.27
CA ASP A 246 70.47 29.27 -9.43
C ASP A 246 70.79 28.56 -8.11
N THR A 247 70.66 29.24 -6.96
CA THR A 247 71.02 28.66 -5.64
C THR A 247 69.80 27.97 -4.99
N PRO A 248 69.98 26.76 -4.45
CA PRO A 248 68.86 25.88 -4.14
C PRO A 248 67.91 26.44 -3.09
N GLU A 249 68.39 27.19 -2.10
CA GLU A 249 67.56 27.72 -1.02
C GLU A 249 66.68 28.88 -1.48
N HIS A 250 67.18 29.71 -2.40
CA HIS A 250 66.39 30.75 -3.06
C HIS A 250 65.35 30.14 -4.00
N MET A 251 65.68 29.03 -4.69
CA MET A 251 64.72 28.27 -5.50
C MET A 251 63.60 27.63 -4.65
N VAL A 252 63.90 27.04 -3.48
CA VAL A 252 62.86 26.51 -2.57
C VAL A 252 61.94 27.64 -2.09
N LEU A 253 62.49 28.78 -1.66
CA LEU A 253 61.69 29.95 -1.25
C LEU A 253 60.78 30.47 -2.38
N CYS A 254 61.32 30.54 -3.60
CA CYS A 254 60.59 30.95 -4.80
C CYS A 254 59.43 30.00 -5.10
N ALA A 255 59.70 28.69 -5.10
CA ALA A 255 58.70 27.65 -5.29
C ALA A 255 57.56 27.71 -4.25
N TYR A 256 57.89 27.81 -2.96
CA TYR A 256 56.88 27.87 -1.89
C TYR A 256 55.97 29.11 -2.04
N LEU A 257 56.55 30.26 -2.39
CA LEU A 257 55.80 31.48 -2.70
C LEU A 257 54.93 31.34 -3.96
N LEU A 258 55.38 30.60 -4.97
CA LEU A 258 54.60 30.33 -6.18
C LEU A 258 53.39 29.43 -5.88
N ILE A 259 53.55 28.37 -5.08
CA ILE A 259 52.44 27.53 -4.60
C ILE A 259 51.44 28.37 -3.82
N ALA A 260 51.90 29.17 -2.85
CA ALA A 260 51.06 30.10 -2.09
C ALA A 260 50.32 31.14 -2.96
N SER A 261 50.90 31.50 -4.11
CA SER A 261 50.29 32.39 -5.09
C SER A 261 49.29 31.72 -6.05
N GLY A 262 49.14 30.40 -5.99
CA GLY A 262 48.28 29.61 -6.88
C GLY A 262 48.92 29.21 -8.22
N ASN A 263 50.26 29.23 -8.31
CA ASN A 263 51.02 28.90 -9.54
C ASN A 263 51.86 27.62 -9.35
N ALA A 264 51.17 26.51 -9.07
CA ALA A 264 51.79 25.22 -8.75
C ALA A 264 52.60 24.61 -9.92
N GLU A 265 52.17 24.78 -11.18
CA GLU A 265 52.89 24.28 -12.36
C GLU A 265 54.33 24.82 -12.44
N LYS A 266 54.50 26.15 -12.37
CA LYS A 266 55.83 26.78 -12.37
C LYS A 266 56.64 26.44 -11.12
N SER A 267 55.97 26.20 -9.99
CA SER A 267 56.66 25.69 -8.81
C SER A 267 57.20 24.28 -9.02
N LEU A 268 56.48 23.40 -9.72
CA LEU A 268 56.94 22.04 -10.02
C LEU A 268 58.15 22.06 -10.97
N GLU A 269 58.16 22.94 -11.97
CA GLU A 269 59.33 23.17 -12.83
C GLU A 269 60.57 23.57 -12.01
N ILE A 270 60.43 24.54 -11.11
CA ILE A 270 61.53 25.03 -10.25
C ILE A 270 61.97 23.95 -9.26
N LEU A 271 61.05 23.32 -8.52
CA LEU A 271 61.39 22.27 -7.55
C LEU A 271 62.09 21.08 -8.22
N GLY A 272 61.67 20.72 -9.44
CA GLY A 272 62.29 19.66 -10.23
C GLY A 272 63.70 20.00 -10.73
N SER A 273 64.07 21.27 -10.87
CA SER A 273 65.42 21.68 -11.29
C SER A 273 66.44 21.74 -10.16
N ILE A 274 66.01 21.73 -8.89
CA ILE A 274 66.88 21.86 -7.71
C ILE A 274 67.85 20.67 -7.59
N LYS A 275 69.14 20.97 -7.48
CA LYS A 275 70.21 20.00 -7.21
C LYS A 275 71.04 20.44 -6.01
N SER A 276 70.76 19.88 -4.84
CA SER A 276 71.53 20.12 -3.61
C SER A 276 72.31 18.87 -3.17
N LYS A 277 73.45 19.08 -2.51
CA LYS A 277 74.19 18.01 -1.80
C LYS A 277 73.54 17.64 -0.45
N ASN A 278 72.67 18.49 0.08
CA ASN A 278 71.99 18.24 1.35
C ASN A 278 70.78 17.30 1.14
N LYS A 279 70.84 16.10 1.74
CA LYS A 279 69.80 15.07 1.61
C LYS A 279 68.48 15.46 2.28
N GLU A 280 68.52 16.19 3.39
CA GLU A 280 67.33 16.58 4.17
C GLU A 280 66.48 17.58 3.37
N LEU A 281 67.13 18.58 2.78
CA LEU A 281 66.50 19.54 1.86
C LEU A 281 65.90 18.82 0.64
N MET A 282 66.65 17.90 0.02
CA MET A 282 66.13 17.16 -1.15
C MET A 282 64.95 16.24 -0.81
N ASN A 283 64.84 15.76 0.44
CA ASN A 283 63.67 15.03 0.89
C ASN A 283 62.46 15.97 1.08
N SER A 284 62.60 17.13 1.73
CA SER A 284 61.48 18.08 1.85
C SER A 284 61.00 18.60 0.49
N VAL A 285 61.91 18.78 -0.48
CA VAL A 285 61.56 19.13 -1.87
C VAL A 285 60.74 18.02 -2.54
N LYS A 286 61.12 16.73 -2.38
CA LYS A 286 60.34 15.60 -2.94
C LYS A 286 58.95 15.49 -2.32
N ASP A 287 58.83 15.72 -1.02
CA ASP A 287 57.56 15.62 -0.29
C ASP A 287 56.60 16.74 -0.74
N VAL A 288 57.09 17.97 -0.94
CA VAL A 288 56.28 19.05 -1.52
C VAL A 288 55.95 18.81 -3.00
N ILE A 289 56.85 18.22 -3.79
CA ILE A 289 56.53 17.80 -5.17
C ILE A 289 55.39 16.77 -5.18
N ALA A 290 55.42 15.77 -4.29
CA ALA A 290 54.35 14.77 -4.18
C ALA A 290 53.02 15.43 -3.79
N LEU A 291 52.99 16.22 -2.72
CA LEU A 291 51.78 16.92 -2.26
C LEU A 291 51.19 17.86 -3.33
N THR A 292 52.03 18.59 -4.06
CA THR A 292 51.57 19.54 -5.10
C THR A 292 51.08 18.83 -6.36
N LYS A 293 51.71 17.73 -6.77
CA LYS A 293 51.21 16.85 -7.82
C LYS A 293 49.85 16.24 -7.45
N PHE A 294 49.73 15.71 -6.24
CA PHE A 294 48.50 15.14 -5.74
C PHE A 294 47.34 16.15 -5.78
N ARG A 295 47.58 17.38 -5.30
CA ARG A 295 46.62 18.50 -5.36
C ARG A 295 46.26 18.96 -6.78
N LEU A 296 47.04 18.60 -7.79
CA LEU A 296 46.72 18.83 -9.21
C LEU A 296 46.02 17.62 -9.88
N GLY A 297 45.75 16.54 -9.13
CA GLY A 297 45.05 15.34 -9.62
C GLY A 297 45.96 14.16 -10.01
N ASP A 298 47.27 14.24 -9.78
CA ASP A 298 48.21 13.14 -10.08
C ASP A 298 48.23 12.10 -8.94
N LEU A 299 47.29 11.15 -9.01
CA LEU A 299 47.14 10.05 -8.05
C LEU A 299 48.36 9.11 -7.95
N SER A 300 49.32 9.16 -8.88
CA SER A 300 50.55 8.35 -8.80
C SER A 300 51.44 8.69 -7.60
N SER A 301 51.17 9.82 -6.94
CA SER A 301 51.86 10.29 -5.74
C SER A 301 51.15 9.92 -4.43
N TRP A 302 50.02 9.18 -4.48
CA TRP A 302 49.20 8.87 -3.30
C TRP A 302 49.95 8.04 -2.24
N ASP A 303 50.62 6.94 -2.61
CA ASP A 303 51.36 6.09 -1.65
C ASP A 303 52.41 6.90 -0.87
N GLN A 304 53.15 7.76 -1.58
CA GLN A 304 54.17 8.64 -0.97
C GLN A 304 53.55 9.65 0.02
N CYS A 305 52.30 10.07 -0.20
CA CYS A 305 51.58 10.98 0.69
C CYS A 305 50.95 10.24 1.89
N ALA A 306 50.38 9.05 1.68
CA ALA A 306 49.77 8.23 2.72
C ALA A 306 50.82 7.66 3.70
N GLU A 307 52.00 7.26 3.21
CA GLU A 307 53.06 6.63 4.01
C GLU A 307 54.07 7.62 4.64
N ALA A 308 53.81 8.94 4.62
CA ALA A 308 54.73 9.95 5.14
C ALA A 308 55.09 9.73 6.63
N THR A 309 56.37 9.58 6.98
CA THR A 309 56.80 9.06 8.30
C THR A 309 57.06 10.11 9.39
N GLY A 310 56.59 11.36 9.22
CA GLY A 310 56.81 12.44 10.19
C GLY A 310 55.55 12.97 10.89
N ASN A 311 55.76 13.64 12.04
CA ASN A 311 54.75 14.44 12.75
C ASN A 311 54.89 15.95 12.45
N ASP A 312 55.75 16.32 11.49
CA ASP A 312 55.89 17.68 11.01
C ASP A 312 54.65 18.14 10.21
N PRO A 313 54.40 19.46 10.11
CA PRO A 313 53.20 19.99 9.45
C PRO A 313 53.03 19.53 7.99
N LEU A 314 54.12 19.33 7.25
CA LEU A 314 54.06 18.83 5.87
C LEU A 314 53.60 17.35 5.83
N SER A 315 54.23 16.48 6.62
CA SER A 315 53.87 15.05 6.69
C SER A 315 52.43 14.81 7.17
N LEU A 316 51.92 15.62 8.09
CA LEU A 316 50.52 15.57 8.53
C LEU A 316 49.56 15.95 7.39
N VAL A 317 49.83 17.06 6.69
CA VAL A 317 48.99 17.50 5.56
C VAL A 317 48.97 16.45 4.44
N MET A 318 50.14 15.87 4.10
CA MET A 318 50.24 14.80 3.09
C MET A 318 49.31 13.62 3.40
N LYS A 319 49.26 13.16 4.66
CA LYS A 319 48.33 12.10 5.08
C LYS A 319 46.87 12.52 5.01
N THR A 320 46.53 13.70 5.53
CA THR A 320 45.12 14.16 5.51
C THR A 320 44.58 14.31 4.10
N GLU A 321 45.37 14.85 3.17
CA GLU A 321 44.95 15.03 1.77
C GLU A 321 44.84 13.67 1.05
N ALA A 322 45.80 12.77 1.24
CA ALA A 322 45.78 11.43 0.68
C ALA A 322 44.55 10.63 1.17
N TRP A 323 44.29 10.62 2.47
CA TRP A 323 43.15 9.88 3.03
C TRP A 323 41.80 10.55 2.78
N LYS A 324 41.73 11.86 2.50
CA LYS A 324 40.49 12.50 2.00
C LYS A 324 40.11 12.04 0.59
N ASN A 325 41.09 11.76 -0.27
CA ASN A 325 40.89 11.37 -1.67
C ASN A 325 41.62 10.04 -1.98
N PRO A 326 41.13 8.89 -1.47
CA PRO A 326 41.73 7.59 -1.73
C PRO A 326 41.55 7.17 -3.21
N PRO A 327 42.50 6.44 -3.79
CA PRO A 327 42.32 5.78 -5.09
C PRO A 327 41.30 4.63 -4.97
N ILE A 328 40.26 4.67 -5.81
CA ILE A 328 39.10 3.77 -5.75
C ILE A 328 39.41 2.37 -6.33
N ASP A 329 40.27 2.31 -7.36
CA ASP A 329 40.55 1.09 -8.14
C ASP A 329 41.77 0.28 -7.66
N THR A 330 42.44 0.73 -6.58
CA THR A 330 43.63 0.05 -6.04
C THR A 330 43.31 -0.73 -4.77
N LEU A 331 43.79 -1.98 -4.69
CA LEU A 331 43.71 -2.80 -3.48
C LEU A 331 44.59 -2.19 -2.37
N ILE A 332 43.94 -1.72 -1.30
CA ILE A 332 44.59 -1.19 -0.08
C ILE A 332 44.20 -2.10 1.08
N ASP A 333 45.18 -2.57 1.86
CA ASP A 333 44.95 -3.46 3.01
C ASP A 333 44.01 -2.81 4.06
N SER A 334 43.14 -3.61 4.68
CA SER A 334 42.21 -3.17 5.73
C SER A 334 42.90 -2.35 6.84
N THR A 335 44.02 -2.87 7.37
CA THR A 335 44.82 -2.20 8.41
C THR A 335 45.38 -0.83 7.98
N LYS A 336 45.67 -0.63 6.68
CA LYS A 336 46.05 0.69 6.17
C LYS A 336 44.85 1.64 6.18
N ILE A 337 43.68 1.18 5.72
CA ILE A 337 42.45 1.98 5.71
C ILE A 337 42.03 2.38 7.12
N GLU A 338 42.04 1.45 8.09
CA GLU A 338 41.78 1.74 9.51
C GLU A 338 42.73 2.81 10.06
N SER A 339 44.03 2.72 9.75
CA SER A 339 45.01 3.72 10.19
C SER A 339 44.75 5.11 9.57
N GLY A 340 44.23 5.15 8.34
CA GLY A 340 43.80 6.37 7.65
C GLY A 340 42.54 7.00 8.26
N ILE A 341 41.54 6.17 8.57
CA ILE A 341 40.30 6.58 9.27
C ILE A 341 40.65 7.18 10.63
N MET A 342 41.42 6.46 11.46
CA MET A 342 41.88 6.95 12.76
C MET A 342 42.68 8.25 12.63
N HIS A 343 43.48 8.41 11.58
CA HIS A 343 44.21 9.66 11.34
C HIS A 343 43.28 10.85 11.04
N LEU A 344 42.24 10.67 10.21
CA LEU A 344 41.25 11.72 9.93
C LEU A 344 40.48 12.10 11.20
N GLU A 345 40.03 11.11 11.99
CA GLU A 345 39.32 11.34 13.25
C GLU A 345 40.17 12.11 14.28
N LEU A 346 41.46 11.75 14.42
CA LEU A 346 42.40 12.45 15.29
C LEU A 346 42.68 13.90 14.86
N GLN A 347 42.47 14.25 13.58
CA GLN A 347 42.56 15.63 13.09
C GLN A 347 41.20 16.36 13.12
N GLY A 348 40.11 15.69 13.52
CA GLY A 348 38.76 16.26 13.52
C GLY A 348 38.15 16.43 12.12
N GLU A 349 38.64 15.66 11.14
CA GLU A 349 38.18 15.66 9.75
C GLU A 349 37.08 14.61 9.54
N THR A 350 36.14 14.88 8.65
CA THR A 350 35.04 13.94 8.36
C THR A 350 35.52 12.77 7.50
N VAL A 351 35.37 11.55 8.00
CA VAL A 351 35.60 10.32 7.24
C VAL A 351 34.54 10.20 6.14
N SER A 352 34.98 10.05 4.88
CA SER A 352 34.07 9.81 3.75
C SER A 352 33.45 8.42 3.82
N ASP A 353 32.16 8.29 3.51
CA ASP A 353 31.50 6.99 3.43
C ASP A 353 32.13 6.08 2.34
N THR A 354 32.79 6.65 1.33
CA THR A 354 33.59 5.86 0.35
C THR A 354 34.74 5.07 0.99
N LEU A 355 35.44 5.65 1.99
CA LEU A 355 36.50 4.96 2.73
C LEU A 355 35.92 3.82 3.58
N ARG A 356 34.75 4.05 4.16
CA ARG A 356 34.05 3.04 4.98
C ARG A 356 33.61 1.86 4.13
N TRP A 357 33.03 2.11 2.96
CA TRP A 357 32.68 1.05 2.00
C TRP A 357 33.90 0.31 1.45
N MET A 358 35.04 1.00 1.24
CA MET A 358 36.31 0.34 0.93
C MET A 358 36.77 -0.59 2.06
N LEU A 359 36.67 -0.17 3.33
CA LEU A 359 37.01 -1.01 4.48
C LEU A 359 36.09 -2.22 4.57
N VAL A 360 34.76 -2.01 4.51
CA VAL A 360 33.74 -3.07 4.51
C VAL A 360 34.06 -4.12 3.45
N LYS A 361 34.37 -3.70 2.22
CA LYS A 361 34.73 -4.60 1.12
C LYS A 361 35.99 -5.40 1.42
N GLN A 362 37.07 -4.77 1.90
CA GLN A 362 38.32 -5.45 2.21
C GLN A 362 38.18 -6.45 3.37
N VAL A 363 37.40 -6.10 4.40
CA VAL A 363 37.11 -6.99 5.53
C VAL A 363 36.26 -8.18 5.07
N ALA A 364 35.26 -7.96 4.22
CA ALA A 364 34.47 -9.03 3.59
C ALA A 364 35.32 -9.95 2.69
N ASP A 365 36.15 -9.38 1.80
CA ASP A 365 37.08 -10.12 0.92
C ASP A 365 38.10 -10.95 1.74
N SER A 366 38.43 -10.51 2.97
CA SER A 366 39.30 -11.25 3.90
C SER A 366 38.62 -12.42 4.63
N GLY A 367 37.29 -12.54 4.54
CA GLY A 367 36.49 -13.63 5.10
C GLY A 367 35.88 -13.35 6.49
N ASP A 368 36.14 -12.19 7.11
CA ASP A 368 35.48 -11.80 8.37
C ASP A 368 34.16 -11.07 8.11
N ILE A 369 33.13 -11.87 7.78
CA ILE A 369 31.77 -11.38 7.53
C ILE A 369 31.20 -10.70 8.79
N SER A 370 31.59 -11.13 10.00
CA SER A 370 31.07 -10.57 11.24
C SER A 370 31.48 -9.10 11.43
N ALA A 371 32.78 -8.81 11.35
CA ALA A 371 33.32 -7.45 11.42
C ALA A 371 32.81 -6.57 10.25
N ALA A 372 32.64 -7.15 9.05
CA ALA A 372 32.06 -6.43 7.92
C ALA A 372 30.60 -6.00 8.20
N THR A 373 29.77 -6.86 8.81
CA THR A 373 28.38 -6.48 9.15
C THR A 373 28.28 -5.41 10.23
N GLU A 374 29.14 -5.42 11.24
CA GLU A 374 29.18 -4.35 12.26
C GLU A 374 29.54 -3.01 11.64
N LEU A 375 30.55 -2.97 10.76
CA LEU A 375 30.92 -1.74 10.04
C LEU A 375 29.78 -1.19 9.18
N VAL A 376 28.98 -2.05 8.51
CA VAL A 376 27.82 -1.62 7.72
C VAL A 376 26.70 -1.02 8.57
N LEU A 377 26.56 -1.40 9.84
CA LEU A 377 25.59 -0.76 10.74
C LEU A 377 25.93 0.71 11.01
N ASP A 378 27.22 1.06 11.02
CA ASP A 378 27.71 2.44 11.18
C ASP A 378 27.91 3.21 9.86
N THR A 379 27.86 2.54 8.69
CA THR A 379 27.88 3.22 7.38
C THR A 379 26.49 3.72 6.97
N LYS A 380 26.48 4.68 6.03
CA LYS A 380 25.28 5.07 5.29
C LYS A 380 25.08 4.20 4.05
N ILE A 381 23.81 3.95 3.73
CA ILE A 381 23.36 3.12 2.61
C ILE A 381 22.42 4.01 1.79
N ASP A 382 23.02 4.88 0.97
CA ASP A 382 22.31 5.98 0.28
C ASP A 382 22.21 5.76 -1.25
N ASP A 383 22.88 4.72 -1.79
CA ASP A 383 22.91 4.40 -3.22
C ASP A 383 22.75 2.90 -3.51
N ASP A 384 22.25 2.60 -4.71
CA ASP A 384 21.96 1.27 -5.24
C ASP A 384 23.10 0.24 -5.00
N LYS A 385 24.37 0.63 -5.18
CA LYS A 385 25.51 -0.30 -5.02
C LYS A 385 25.78 -0.63 -3.55
N SER A 386 25.70 0.36 -2.67
CA SER A 386 25.84 0.17 -1.23
C SER A 386 24.71 -0.71 -0.67
N PHE A 387 23.49 -0.57 -1.19
CA PHE A 387 22.36 -1.43 -0.81
C PHE A 387 22.57 -2.89 -1.21
N ILE A 388 22.99 -3.13 -2.46
CA ILE A 388 23.34 -4.47 -2.96
C ILE A 388 24.47 -5.11 -2.13
N GLN A 389 25.55 -4.37 -1.84
CA GLN A 389 26.66 -4.87 -1.01
C GLN A 389 26.23 -5.15 0.44
N ALA A 390 25.43 -4.27 1.05
CA ALA A 390 24.87 -4.50 2.38
C ALA A 390 23.99 -5.76 2.43
N ALA A 391 23.15 -5.97 1.41
CA ALA A 391 22.27 -7.14 1.32
C ALA A 391 23.06 -8.45 1.17
N ALA A 392 24.15 -8.46 0.39
CA ALA A 392 25.02 -9.64 0.24
C ALA A 392 25.73 -10.02 1.56
N LEU A 393 26.06 -9.02 2.39
CA LEU A 393 26.72 -9.22 3.69
C LEU A 393 25.75 -9.55 4.82
N ALA A 394 24.45 -9.28 4.66
CA ALA A 394 23.48 -9.33 5.75
C ALA A 394 23.32 -10.72 6.40
N GLY A 395 23.49 -11.82 5.66
CA GLY A 395 23.48 -13.18 6.20
C GLY A 395 22.26 -13.47 7.08
N GLU A 396 22.50 -13.78 8.36
CA GLU A 396 21.46 -13.99 9.40
C GLU A 396 21.36 -12.79 10.39
N ASN A 397 21.98 -11.64 10.10
CA ASN A 397 22.01 -10.49 11.01
C ASN A 397 20.68 -9.72 11.00
N GLU A 398 19.81 -10.00 11.97
CA GLU A 398 18.47 -9.41 12.10
C GLU A 398 18.45 -7.86 12.08
N LEU A 399 19.46 -7.20 12.68
CA LEU A 399 19.53 -5.74 12.74
C LEU A 399 19.84 -5.12 11.37
N LEU A 400 20.71 -5.75 10.59
CA LEU A 400 21.01 -5.30 9.24
C LEU A 400 19.86 -5.64 8.27
N ILE A 401 19.26 -6.83 8.40
CA ILE A 401 18.08 -7.24 7.61
C ILE A 401 16.90 -6.27 7.83
N SER A 402 16.57 -5.94 9.09
CA SER A 402 15.47 -5.01 9.39
C SER A 402 15.73 -3.60 8.84
N ARG A 403 16.95 -3.06 9.03
CA ARG A 403 17.36 -1.78 8.44
C ARG A 403 17.25 -1.77 6.91
N LEU A 404 17.62 -2.86 6.24
CA LEU A 404 17.52 -2.99 4.79
C LEU A 404 16.08 -3.10 4.31
N ILE A 405 15.21 -3.79 5.05
CA ILE A 405 13.76 -3.87 4.76
C ILE A 405 13.11 -2.48 4.86
N GLU A 406 13.47 -1.68 5.88
CA GLU A 406 12.97 -0.31 6.03
C GLU A 406 13.47 0.64 4.94
N SER A 407 14.70 0.47 4.45
CA SER A 407 15.29 1.33 3.43
C SER A 407 14.96 0.91 1.98
N ALA A 408 14.58 -0.35 1.74
CA ALA A 408 14.29 -0.92 0.43
C ALA A 408 13.39 -0.06 -0.51
N PRO A 409 12.32 0.63 -0.03
CA PRO A 409 11.46 1.45 -0.89
C PRO A 409 12.13 2.69 -1.50
N ASN A 410 13.35 3.06 -1.06
CA ASN A 410 14.07 4.22 -1.58
C ASN A 410 14.92 3.91 -2.84
N PHE A 411 15.08 2.64 -3.19
CA PHE A 411 15.96 2.17 -4.27
C PHE A 411 15.19 1.85 -5.55
N SER A 412 15.91 1.56 -6.64
CA SER A 412 15.33 1.39 -7.97
C SER A 412 14.83 -0.04 -8.23
N LEU A 413 13.83 -0.19 -9.14
CA LEU A 413 13.36 -1.49 -9.65
C LEU A 413 14.49 -2.40 -10.16
N ILE A 414 15.59 -1.82 -10.65
CA ILE A 414 16.78 -2.53 -11.11
C ILE A 414 17.48 -3.23 -9.94
N THR A 415 17.66 -2.55 -8.80
CA THR A 415 18.24 -3.18 -7.59
C THR A 415 17.37 -4.30 -7.04
N TRP A 416 16.06 -4.10 -6.98
CA TRP A 416 15.13 -5.13 -6.51
C TRP A 416 15.18 -6.36 -7.42
N SER A 417 15.30 -6.16 -8.73
CA SER A 417 15.42 -7.24 -9.72
C SER A 417 16.70 -8.06 -9.51
N GLU A 418 17.86 -7.39 -9.34
CA GLU A 418 19.14 -8.06 -9.07
C GLU A 418 19.07 -8.89 -7.78
N ILE A 419 18.57 -8.29 -6.70
CA ILE A 419 18.43 -8.94 -5.38
C ILE A 419 17.47 -10.14 -5.44
N VAL A 420 16.38 -10.05 -6.19
CA VAL A 420 15.42 -11.15 -6.33
C VAL A 420 16.01 -12.32 -7.12
N THR A 421 16.82 -12.07 -8.15
CA THR A 421 17.39 -13.15 -8.97
C THR A 421 18.49 -13.97 -8.29
N ASP A 422 19.33 -13.37 -7.45
CA ASP A 422 20.42 -14.11 -6.80
C ASP A 422 19.98 -14.74 -5.46
N ARG A 423 20.43 -15.98 -5.20
CA ARG A 423 20.20 -16.72 -3.96
C ARG A 423 21.22 -16.38 -2.86
N ILE A 424 22.23 -15.55 -3.13
CA ILE A 424 23.16 -15.01 -2.12
C ILE A 424 22.43 -14.13 -1.10
N TYR A 425 21.39 -13.41 -1.50
CA TYR A 425 20.68 -12.46 -0.63
C TYR A 425 19.71 -13.15 0.34
N PRO A 426 19.62 -12.71 1.61
CA PRO A 426 18.68 -13.28 2.59
C PRO A 426 17.22 -13.23 2.14
N MET A 427 16.48 -14.32 2.38
CA MET A 427 15.07 -14.47 1.99
C MET A 427 14.15 -13.30 2.43
N PRO A 428 14.28 -12.70 3.64
CA PRO A 428 13.46 -11.55 4.03
C PRO A 428 13.68 -10.30 3.15
N ILE A 429 14.91 -10.10 2.66
CA ILE A 429 15.27 -8.97 1.80
C ILE A 429 14.78 -9.25 0.36
N ARG A 430 14.95 -10.49 -0.13
CA ARG A 430 14.39 -10.93 -1.41
C ARG A 430 12.86 -10.77 -1.42
N LEU A 431 12.18 -11.17 -0.34
CA LEU A 431 10.74 -11.04 -0.17
C LEU A 431 10.25 -9.58 -0.21
N ILE A 432 10.87 -8.63 0.50
CA ILE A 432 10.43 -7.23 0.43
C ILE A 432 10.66 -6.63 -0.97
N CYS A 433 11.76 -6.98 -1.63
CA CYS A 433 12.02 -6.58 -3.02
C CYS A 433 10.95 -7.13 -3.96
N SER A 434 10.56 -8.41 -3.83
CA SER A 434 9.45 -9.03 -4.57
C SER A 434 8.10 -8.30 -4.35
N LYS A 435 7.82 -7.83 -3.13
CA LYS A 435 6.61 -7.04 -2.83
C LYS A 435 6.62 -5.66 -3.50
N LEU A 436 7.76 -4.98 -3.51
CA LEU A 436 7.92 -3.68 -4.16
C LEU A 436 7.79 -3.81 -5.69
N ILE A 437 8.41 -4.85 -6.28
CA ILE A 437 8.22 -5.22 -7.68
C ILE A 437 6.73 -5.43 -8.02
N ALA A 438 5.97 -6.11 -7.16
CA ALA A 438 4.53 -6.33 -7.36
C ALA A 438 3.70 -5.02 -7.37
N GLN A 439 4.14 -4.00 -6.64
CA GLN A 439 3.43 -2.73 -6.53
C GLN A 439 3.63 -1.82 -7.75
N GLU A 440 4.76 -1.93 -8.46
CA GLU A 440 5.03 -1.19 -9.70
C GLU A 440 4.11 -1.60 -10.87
N LYS A 441 3.52 -2.81 -10.82
CA LYS A 441 2.66 -3.39 -11.88
C LYS A 441 3.27 -3.31 -13.30
N SER A 442 4.60 -3.41 -13.38
CA SER A 442 5.36 -3.34 -14.63
C SER A 442 5.56 -4.71 -15.26
N LEU A 443 5.81 -4.75 -16.58
CA LEU A 443 6.19 -5.98 -17.27
C LEU A 443 7.65 -6.32 -16.95
N LEU A 444 7.90 -7.52 -16.41
CA LEU A 444 9.21 -7.94 -15.93
C LEU A 444 9.96 -8.84 -16.95
N PRO A 445 11.30 -8.86 -16.92
CA PRO A 445 12.09 -9.91 -17.59
C PRO A 445 11.75 -11.30 -17.03
N PRO A 446 11.82 -12.38 -17.84
CA PRO A 446 11.40 -13.72 -17.41
C PRO A 446 12.17 -14.23 -16.19
N ASP A 447 13.49 -14.07 -16.16
CA ASP A 447 14.34 -14.55 -15.06
C ASP A 447 13.97 -13.89 -13.71
N VAL A 448 13.61 -12.61 -13.74
CA VAL A 448 13.13 -11.85 -12.57
C VAL A 448 11.72 -12.30 -12.19
N LEU A 449 10.85 -12.48 -13.17
CA LEU A 449 9.46 -12.90 -13.00
C LEU A 449 9.36 -14.27 -12.33
N ASP A 450 10.08 -15.27 -12.85
CA ASP A 450 10.08 -16.64 -12.32
C ASP A 450 10.66 -16.68 -10.90
N SER A 451 11.77 -15.96 -10.65
CA SER A 451 12.36 -15.80 -9.30
C SER A 451 11.37 -15.14 -8.32
N THR A 452 10.61 -14.15 -8.78
CA THR A 452 9.61 -13.45 -7.96
C THR A 452 8.42 -14.36 -7.64
N ILE A 453 7.97 -15.16 -8.61
CA ILE A 453 6.90 -16.17 -8.43
C ILE A 453 7.32 -17.24 -7.41
N GLU A 454 8.56 -17.74 -7.51
CA GLU A 454 9.16 -18.68 -6.54
C GLU A 454 9.09 -18.10 -5.11
N ILE A 455 9.66 -16.91 -4.89
CA ILE A 455 9.75 -16.28 -3.57
C ILE A 455 8.37 -16.05 -2.94
N LEU A 456 7.44 -15.46 -3.70
CA LEU A 456 6.11 -15.10 -3.19
C LEU A 456 5.24 -16.35 -2.95
N SER A 457 5.46 -17.44 -3.68
CA SER A 457 4.78 -18.72 -3.45
C SER A 457 5.27 -19.41 -2.18
N ILE A 458 6.59 -19.47 -1.96
CA ILE A 458 7.20 -20.09 -0.75
C ILE A 458 6.78 -19.34 0.53
N GLU A 459 6.82 -18.00 0.49
CA GLU A 459 6.50 -17.14 1.63
C GLU A 459 5.00 -16.83 1.78
N VAL A 460 4.17 -17.39 0.90
CA VAL A 460 2.70 -17.29 0.93
C VAL A 460 2.18 -15.83 0.86
N ASP A 461 2.89 -14.95 0.15
CA ASP A 461 2.38 -13.62 -0.16
C ASP A 461 1.57 -13.62 -1.45
N ILE A 462 0.37 -14.20 -1.34
CA ILE A 462 -0.55 -14.40 -2.46
C ILE A 462 -1.13 -13.07 -2.96
N PHE A 463 -1.12 -12.01 -2.14
CA PHE A 463 -1.51 -10.66 -2.55
C PHE A 463 -0.52 -10.11 -3.59
N SER A 464 0.77 -10.11 -3.25
CA SER A 464 1.82 -9.65 -4.18
C SER A 464 1.94 -10.58 -5.39
N LEU A 465 1.79 -11.90 -5.19
CA LEU A 465 1.87 -12.88 -6.28
C LEU A 465 0.78 -12.63 -7.33
N SER A 466 -0.48 -12.54 -6.92
CA SER A 466 -1.60 -12.37 -7.88
C SER A 466 -1.53 -11.04 -8.62
N LEU A 467 -1.01 -9.98 -7.99
CA LEU A 467 -0.77 -8.69 -8.65
C LEU A 467 0.23 -8.85 -9.80
N ILE A 468 1.33 -9.56 -9.59
CA ILE A 468 2.35 -9.82 -10.63
C ILE A 468 1.80 -10.71 -11.74
N LEU A 469 1.08 -11.79 -11.40
CA LEU A 469 0.48 -12.68 -12.39
C LEU A 469 -0.48 -11.90 -13.31
N SER A 470 -1.31 -11.03 -12.72
CA SER A 470 -2.29 -10.21 -13.43
C SER A 470 -1.65 -9.08 -14.23
N SER A 471 -0.70 -8.32 -13.67
CA SER A 471 -0.04 -7.21 -14.39
C SER A 471 0.86 -7.66 -15.53
N SER A 472 1.37 -8.90 -15.45
CA SER A 472 2.21 -9.51 -16.48
C SER A 472 1.42 -10.35 -17.50
N GLU A 473 0.07 -10.37 -17.40
CA GLU A 473 -0.85 -11.16 -18.22
C GLU A 473 -0.41 -12.62 -18.41
N ILE A 474 -0.03 -13.30 -17.30
CA ILE A 474 0.49 -14.67 -17.36
C ILE A 474 -0.60 -15.66 -17.78
N ASP A 475 -0.42 -16.21 -18.97
CA ASP A 475 -1.24 -17.30 -19.50
C ASP A 475 -1.28 -18.50 -18.53
N GLY A 476 -2.48 -18.80 -18.02
CA GLY A 476 -2.70 -19.87 -17.05
C GLY A 476 -2.22 -21.24 -17.55
N ALA A 477 -2.23 -21.47 -18.86
CA ALA A 477 -1.72 -22.71 -19.44
C ALA A 477 -0.22 -22.92 -19.18
N LYS A 478 0.58 -21.84 -19.08
CA LYS A 478 2.05 -21.89 -18.90
C LYS A 478 2.46 -22.04 -17.45
N ASN A 479 1.79 -21.35 -16.53
CA ASN A 479 2.10 -21.34 -15.10
C ASN A 479 0.90 -21.79 -14.25
N PRO A 480 0.41 -23.04 -14.42
CA PRO A 480 -0.85 -23.47 -13.84
C PRO A 480 -0.84 -23.48 -12.31
N TYR A 481 0.25 -23.94 -11.68
CA TYR A 481 0.33 -24.00 -10.21
C TYR A 481 0.25 -22.63 -9.55
N ALA A 482 0.88 -21.60 -10.13
CA ALA A 482 0.86 -20.24 -9.57
C ALA A 482 -0.54 -19.61 -9.69
N VAL A 483 -1.22 -19.79 -10.82
CA VAL A 483 -2.60 -19.30 -11.03
C VAL A 483 -3.60 -20.03 -10.12
N LEU A 484 -3.49 -21.35 -9.98
CA LEU A 484 -4.37 -22.14 -9.11
C LEU A 484 -4.09 -21.89 -7.62
N LEU A 485 -2.82 -21.68 -7.23
CA LEU A 485 -2.46 -21.22 -5.89
C LEU A 485 -3.08 -19.85 -5.57
N CYS A 486 -3.02 -18.90 -6.52
CA CYS A 486 -3.68 -17.61 -6.37
C CYS A 486 -5.19 -17.74 -6.31
N ASN A 487 -5.81 -18.59 -7.13
CA ASN A 487 -7.23 -18.88 -7.02
C ASN A 487 -7.59 -19.39 -5.63
N ALA A 488 -6.90 -20.42 -5.12
CA ALA A 488 -7.15 -21.02 -3.82
C ALA A 488 -7.00 -20.07 -2.62
N LEU A 489 -5.99 -19.19 -2.64
CA LEU A 489 -5.56 -18.43 -1.45
C LEU A 489 -5.63 -16.90 -1.58
N ALA A 490 -5.94 -16.31 -2.74
CA ALA A 490 -5.95 -14.86 -2.89
C ALA A 490 -6.94 -14.19 -1.93
N PRO A 491 -6.55 -13.12 -1.23
CA PRO A 491 -7.45 -12.40 -0.34
C PRO A 491 -8.48 -11.59 -1.14
N ALA A 492 -9.70 -11.48 -0.62
CA ALA A 492 -10.80 -10.80 -1.30
C ALA A 492 -10.59 -9.28 -1.52
N ASN A 493 -9.57 -8.69 -0.90
CA ASN A 493 -9.28 -7.25 -0.94
C ASN A 493 -8.33 -6.82 -2.08
N ILE A 494 -7.91 -7.77 -2.92
CA ILE A 494 -6.90 -7.57 -3.96
C ILE A 494 -7.37 -6.74 -5.18
N GLY A 495 -8.66 -6.41 -5.23
CA GLY A 495 -9.30 -5.66 -6.31
C GLY A 495 -10.08 -6.54 -7.29
N GLU A 496 -11.12 -5.97 -7.90
CA GLU A 496 -12.07 -6.72 -8.74
C GLU A 496 -11.46 -7.14 -10.08
N GLU A 497 -10.58 -6.32 -10.65
CA GLU A 497 -9.83 -6.62 -11.89
C GLU A 497 -8.99 -7.89 -11.75
N VAL A 498 -8.24 -8.02 -10.65
CA VAL A 498 -7.38 -9.17 -10.36
C VAL A 498 -8.22 -10.43 -10.08
N ILE A 499 -9.31 -10.30 -9.32
CA ILE A 499 -10.24 -11.42 -9.07
C ILE A 499 -10.87 -11.92 -10.38
N PHE A 500 -11.27 -11.01 -11.27
CA PHE A 500 -11.80 -11.35 -12.59
C PHE A 500 -10.74 -12.03 -13.46
N TRP A 501 -9.51 -11.51 -13.47
CA TRP A 501 -8.38 -12.10 -14.17
C TRP A 501 -8.08 -13.53 -13.71
N ILE A 502 -7.99 -13.76 -12.39
CA ILE A 502 -7.77 -15.09 -11.80
C ILE A 502 -8.88 -16.05 -12.26
N LYS A 503 -10.15 -15.66 -12.16
CA LYS A 503 -11.29 -16.51 -12.56
C LYS A 503 -11.22 -16.93 -14.03
N ASN A 504 -10.77 -16.04 -14.92
CA ASN A 504 -10.61 -16.35 -16.34
C ASN A 504 -9.45 -17.33 -16.60
N GLU A 505 -8.25 -17.04 -16.09
CA GLU A 505 -7.05 -17.85 -16.35
C GLU A 505 -7.04 -19.20 -15.62
N ARG A 506 -7.79 -19.33 -14.51
CA ARG A 506 -8.02 -20.58 -13.78
C ARG A 506 -8.43 -21.74 -14.68
N SER A 507 -9.28 -21.48 -15.69
CA SER A 507 -9.76 -22.49 -16.63
C SER A 507 -8.60 -23.16 -17.39
N LYS A 508 -7.79 -22.35 -18.08
CA LYS A 508 -6.59 -22.79 -18.83
C LYS A 508 -5.55 -23.45 -17.93
N ALA A 509 -5.40 -22.96 -16.71
CA ALA A 509 -4.49 -23.54 -15.72
C ALA A 509 -4.91 -24.95 -15.29
N HIS A 510 -6.21 -25.21 -15.15
CA HIS A 510 -6.69 -26.56 -14.85
C HIS A 510 -6.60 -27.49 -16.08
N ASP A 511 -6.79 -26.98 -17.30
CA ASP A 511 -6.54 -27.78 -18.52
C ASP A 511 -5.09 -28.30 -18.59
N SER A 512 -4.09 -27.49 -18.21
CA SER A 512 -2.68 -27.88 -18.35
C SER A 512 -2.06 -28.60 -17.13
N ILE A 513 -2.62 -28.47 -15.90
CA ILE A 513 -1.95 -28.95 -14.67
C ILE A 513 -1.66 -30.47 -14.63
N SER A 514 -2.41 -31.29 -15.37
CA SER A 514 -2.16 -32.74 -15.49
C SER A 514 -0.89 -33.07 -16.27
N SER A 515 -0.53 -32.23 -17.25
CA SER A 515 0.66 -32.38 -18.11
C SER A 515 1.84 -31.50 -17.68
N ALA A 516 1.60 -30.50 -16.83
CA ALA A 516 2.62 -29.60 -16.30
C ALA A 516 3.45 -30.25 -15.19
N ASN A 517 4.78 -30.22 -15.36
CA ASN A 517 5.73 -30.58 -14.32
C ASN A 517 5.53 -29.74 -13.05
N ILE A 518 5.74 -30.34 -11.89
CA ILE A 518 5.73 -29.62 -10.61
C ILE A 518 6.94 -28.67 -10.60
N PRO A 519 6.77 -27.36 -10.31
CA PRO A 519 7.88 -26.42 -10.15
C PRO A 519 8.86 -26.85 -9.05
N GLU A 520 10.16 -26.62 -9.25
CA GLU A 520 11.20 -27.07 -8.30
C GLU A 520 11.03 -26.53 -6.87
N TYR A 521 10.35 -25.40 -6.71
CA TYR A 521 10.07 -24.77 -5.41
C TYR A 521 8.83 -25.34 -4.70
N LEU A 522 8.03 -26.21 -5.33
CA LEU A 522 6.88 -26.85 -4.72
C LEU A 522 7.18 -28.31 -4.38
N THR A 523 6.83 -28.72 -3.16
CA THR A 523 6.82 -30.14 -2.80
C THR A 523 5.66 -30.87 -3.47
N ILE A 524 5.77 -32.20 -3.55
CA ILE A 524 4.69 -33.08 -4.05
C ILE A 524 3.41 -32.86 -3.23
N HIS A 525 3.51 -32.66 -1.91
CA HIS A 525 2.38 -32.40 -1.03
C HIS A 525 1.67 -31.07 -1.36
N GLU A 526 2.42 -29.99 -1.55
CA GLU A 526 1.85 -28.67 -1.90
C GLU A 526 1.20 -28.70 -3.29
N ALA A 527 1.85 -29.34 -4.27
CA ALA A 527 1.28 -29.56 -5.59
C ALA A 527 -0.02 -30.39 -5.54
N ALA A 528 -0.07 -31.44 -4.71
CA ALA A 528 -1.27 -32.25 -4.49
C ALA A 528 -2.39 -31.45 -3.78
N LEU A 529 -2.06 -30.59 -2.82
CA LEU A 529 -3.02 -29.71 -2.13
C LEU A 529 -3.60 -28.62 -3.04
N ILE A 530 -2.78 -27.98 -3.88
CA ILE A 530 -3.24 -27.01 -4.88
C ILE A 530 -4.22 -27.69 -5.84
N ARG A 531 -3.86 -28.88 -6.36
CA ARG A 531 -4.75 -29.70 -7.20
C ARG A 531 -6.05 -30.06 -6.47
N LEU A 532 -5.99 -30.44 -5.19
CA LEU A 532 -7.13 -30.86 -4.39
C LEU A 532 -8.16 -29.74 -4.17
N LEU A 533 -7.68 -28.53 -3.83
CA LEU A 533 -8.49 -27.33 -3.60
C LEU A 533 -9.18 -26.85 -4.88
N ASP A 534 -8.53 -26.99 -6.02
CA ASP A 534 -9.09 -26.64 -7.32
C ASP A 534 -9.89 -27.77 -7.99
N GLY A 535 -10.13 -28.89 -7.29
CA GLY A 535 -10.93 -30.02 -7.75
C GLY A 535 -10.25 -30.92 -8.79
N GLY A 536 -8.95 -30.74 -9.04
CA GLY A 536 -8.14 -31.54 -9.95
C GLY A 536 -7.82 -32.93 -9.39
N SER A 537 -7.21 -33.77 -10.23
CA SER A 537 -6.80 -35.12 -9.84
C SER A 537 -5.62 -35.07 -8.85
N ALA A 538 -5.93 -35.21 -7.56
CA ALA A 538 -4.95 -35.31 -6.49
C ALA A 538 -4.90 -36.75 -5.95
N ASN A 539 -3.69 -37.28 -5.81
CA ASN A 539 -3.51 -38.57 -5.15
C ASN A 539 -3.52 -38.35 -3.63
N LEU A 540 -4.65 -38.62 -2.98
CA LEU A 540 -4.79 -38.45 -1.53
C LEU A 540 -3.79 -39.31 -0.73
N ASP A 541 -3.26 -40.41 -1.31
CA ASP A 541 -2.25 -41.23 -0.65
C ASP A 541 -0.90 -40.50 -0.53
N GLU A 542 -0.62 -39.49 -1.37
CA GLU A 542 0.52 -38.58 -1.21
C GLU A 542 0.34 -37.63 -0.01
N LEU A 543 -0.89 -37.41 0.46
CA LEU A 543 -1.20 -36.58 1.63
C LEU A 543 -1.37 -37.38 2.93
N LEU A 544 -1.51 -38.72 2.83
CA LEU A 544 -1.65 -39.60 4.00
C LEU A 544 -0.34 -39.63 4.81
N GLY A 545 -0.45 -39.39 6.12
CA GLY A 545 0.70 -39.37 7.03
C GLY A 545 1.41 -38.02 7.13
N ARG A 546 1.00 -37.00 6.37
CA ARG A 546 1.48 -35.61 6.55
C ARG A 546 0.87 -34.94 7.79
N LEU A 547 -0.38 -35.29 8.10
CA LEU A 547 -1.10 -34.93 9.32
C LEU A 547 -1.13 -36.11 10.31
N PRO A 548 -1.32 -35.86 11.62
CA PRO A 548 -1.71 -36.86 12.61
C PRO A 548 -2.85 -37.78 12.15
N GLU A 549 -2.96 -38.96 12.77
CA GLU A 549 -3.98 -39.96 12.42
C GLU A 549 -5.41 -39.40 12.53
N SER A 550 -5.67 -38.56 13.53
CA SER A 550 -6.91 -37.77 13.70
C SER A 550 -7.23 -36.91 12.48
N GLY A 551 -6.32 -36.02 12.07
CA GLY A 551 -6.51 -35.17 10.89
C GLY A 551 -6.67 -35.96 9.60
N SER A 552 -5.89 -37.04 9.45
CA SER A 552 -5.98 -37.98 8.32
C SER A 552 -7.32 -38.75 8.28
N GLU A 553 -7.94 -39.04 9.44
CA GLU A 553 -9.31 -39.56 9.50
C GLU A 553 -10.35 -38.52 9.05
N VAL A 554 -10.21 -37.26 9.47
CA VAL A 554 -11.15 -36.19 9.09
C VAL A 554 -11.09 -35.93 7.59
N LEU A 555 -9.91 -35.89 6.97
CA LEU A 555 -9.80 -35.77 5.49
C LEU A 555 -10.47 -36.96 4.76
N ARG A 556 -10.31 -38.19 5.29
CA ARG A 556 -10.99 -39.38 4.74
C ARG A 556 -12.50 -39.34 4.93
N GLU A 557 -13.01 -38.75 6.01
CA GLU A 557 -14.44 -38.51 6.17
C GLU A 557 -14.95 -37.39 5.28
N ALA A 558 -14.24 -36.27 5.18
CA ALA A 558 -14.59 -35.17 4.28
C ALA A 558 -14.78 -35.66 2.85
N ARG A 559 -13.86 -36.53 2.37
CA ARG A 559 -14.04 -37.29 1.13
C ARG A 559 -15.35 -38.09 1.12
N ARG A 560 -15.61 -38.93 2.13
CA ARG A 560 -16.82 -39.77 2.21
C ARG A 560 -18.13 -38.97 2.26
N ALA A 561 -18.15 -37.84 2.95
CA ALA A 561 -19.30 -36.94 3.02
C ALA A 561 -19.63 -36.31 1.65
N LEU A 562 -18.61 -36.12 0.80
CA LEU A 562 -18.72 -35.61 -0.56
C LEU A 562 -18.91 -36.71 -1.64
N MET A 563 -18.81 -37.99 -1.28
CA MET A 563 -19.04 -39.14 -2.18
C MET A 563 -20.53 -39.54 -2.29
N ASP A 564 -20.88 -40.39 -3.26
CA ASP A 564 -22.25 -40.88 -3.45
C ASP A 564 -22.82 -41.54 -2.18
N GLY A 565 -23.96 -41.02 -1.71
CA GLY A 565 -24.61 -41.44 -0.47
C GLY A 565 -24.19 -40.68 0.79
N GLY A 566 -23.18 -39.80 0.71
CA GLY A 566 -22.85 -38.84 1.76
C GLY A 566 -23.90 -37.72 1.89
N ASP A 567 -23.93 -37.07 3.06
CA ASP A 567 -24.83 -35.96 3.39
C ASP A 567 -24.27 -34.58 2.99
N GLY A 568 -23.06 -34.53 2.42
CA GLY A 568 -22.36 -33.30 2.05
C GLY A 568 -21.77 -32.53 3.23
N LEU A 569 -21.77 -33.08 4.45
CA LEU A 569 -21.41 -32.37 5.66
C LEU A 569 -20.38 -33.13 6.52
N VAL A 570 -19.43 -32.38 7.07
CA VAL A 570 -18.54 -32.88 8.13
C VAL A 570 -19.00 -32.33 9.46
N SER A 571 -18.96 -33.16 10.51
CA SER A 571 -19.31 -32.69 11.86
C SER A 571 -18.29 -31.65 12.35
N GLU A 572 -18.77 -30.57 12.94
CA GLU A 572 -17.94 -29.44 13.39
C GLU A 572 -16.82 -29.87 14.35
N LYS A 573 -17.10 -30.80 15.27
CA LYS A 573 -16.09 -31.39 16.17
C LYS A 573 -14.91 -32.00 15.43
N ARG A 574 -15.14 -32.54 14.24
CA ARG A 574 -14.09 -33.13 13.39
C ARG A 574 -13.40 -32.06 12.54
N ILE A 575 -14.11 -31.05 12.05
CA ILE A 575 -13.47 -29.88 11.43
C ILE A 575 -12.48 -29.21 12.41
N ASN A 576 -12.88 -29.04 13.68
CA ASN A 576 -12.01 -28.48 14.71
C ASN A 576 -10.84 -29.43 15.04
N ALA A 577 -11.06 -30.74 15.09
CA ALA A 577 -9.97 -31.72 15.26
C ALA A 577 -8.98 -31.74 14.07
N LEU A 578 -9.42 -31.42 12.86
CA LEU A 578 -8.53 -31.23 11.71
C LEU A 578 -7.70 -29.95 11.87
N GLU A 579 -8.31 -28.85 12.29
CA GLU A 579 -7.61 -27.59 12.59
C GLU A 579 -6.56 -27.76 13.70
N GLU A 580 -6.91 -28.43 14.81
CA GLU A 580 -5.95 -28.85 15.86
C GLU A 580 -4.81 -29.72 15.28
N SER A 581 -5.14 -30.69 14.43
CA SER A 581 -4.14 -31.57 13.79
C SER A 581 -3.21 -30.83 12.81
N ILE A 582 -3.64 -29.69 12.23
CA ILE A 582 -2.81 -28.82 11.39
C ILE A 582 -1.81 -28.03 12.26
N PHE A 583 -2.22 -27.57 13.44
CA PHE A 583 -1.33 -26.90 14.40
C PHE A 583 -0.30 -27.85 15.04
N GLU A 584 -0.65 -29.12 15.26
CA GLU A 584 0.29 -30.13 15.78
C GLU A 584 1.28 -30.65 14.72
N ALA A 585 0.95 -30.52 13.43
CA ALA A 585 1.77 -31.02 12.34
C ALA A 585 2.94 -30.09 12.02
N ASN A 586 4.14 -30.66 11.82
CA ASN A 586 5.31 -29.93 11.35
C ASN A 586 5.21 -29.66 9.82
N LEU A 587 4.45 -28.64 9.45
CA LEU A 587 4.11 -28.24 8.07
C LEU A 587 4.94 -27.04 7.58
N SER A 588 5.11 -26.91 6.26
CA SER A 588 5.58 -25.66 5.64
C SER A 588 4.54 -24.54 5.83
N LYS A 589 4.95 -23.28 5.66
CA LYS A 589 4.02 -22.12 5.65
C LYS A 589 2.91 -22.33 4.60
N LEU A 590 3.30 -22.79 3.41
CA LEU A 590 2.42 -23.01 2.28
C LEU A 590 1.49 -24.21 2.53
N GLU A 591 2.00 -25.36 2.97
CA GLU A 591 1.18 -26.53 3.37
C GLU A 591 0.13 -26.15 4.42
N SER A 592 0.53 -25.43 5.48
CA SER A 592 -0.37 -24.99 6.54
C SER A 592 -1.49 -24.08 5.99
N SER A 593 -1.15 -23.12 5.13
CA SER A 593 -2.14 -22.23 4.49
C SER A 593 -3.14 -22.98 3.59
N LEU A 594 -2.67 -23.98 2.83
CA LEU A 594 -3.50 -24.80 1.95
C LEU A 594 -4.42 -25.73 2.76
N PHE A 595 -3.93 -26.35 3.84
CA PHE A 595 -4.79 -27.12 4.73
C PHE A 595 -5.83 -26.23 5.45
N GLN A 596 -5.47 -25.00 5.85
CA GLN A 596 -6.44 -24.06 6.43
C GLN A 596 -7.51 -23.62 5.40
N ALA A 597 -7.16 -23.50 4.12
CA ALA A 597 -8.15 -23.26 3.06
C ALA A 597 -9.15 -24.42 2.93
N ILE A 598 -8.73 -25.68 3.11
CA ILE A 598 -9.64 -26.84 3.20
C ILE A 598 -10.57 -26.72 4.41
N VAL A 599 -10.07 -26.33 5.59
CA VAL A 599 -10.89 -26.09 6.78
C VAL A 599 -11.93 -24.99 6.53
N ASN A 600 -11.53 -23.87 5.93
CA ASN A 600 -12.43 -22.77 5.58
C ASN A 600 -13.51 -23.20 4.56
N LEU A 601 -13.15 -24.00 3.55
CA LEU A 601 -14.10 -24.57 2.58
C LEU A 601 -15.12 -25.49 3.27
N LEU A 602 -14.68 -26.39 4.16
CA LEU A 602 -15.57 -27.27 4.92
C LEU A 602 -16.50 -26.48 5.87
N ARG A 603 -16.02 -25.40 6.49
CA ARG A 603 -16.88 -24.48 7.26
C ARG A 603 -17.88 -23.75 6.36
N MET A 604 -17.48 -23.31 5.17
CA MET A 604 -18.37 -22.63 4.24
C MET A 604 -19.45 -23.55 3.66
N ASN A 605 -19.13 -24.83 3.39
CA ASN A 605 -20.12 -25.87 3.06
C ASN A 605 -21.21 -25.95 4.13
N ARG A 606 -20.79 -25.95 5.41
CA ARG A 606 -21.69 -26.02 6.56
C ARG A 606 -22.55 -24.77 6.71
N VAL A 607 -21.96 -23.59 6.59
CA VAL A 607 -22.65 -22.29 6.60
C VAL A 607 -23.77 -22.27 5.56
N ASN A 608 -23.46 -22.63 4.31
CA ASN A 608 -24.39 -22.70 3.19
C ASN A 608 -25.58 -23.65 3.48
N ASN A 609 -25.31 -24.82 4.06
CA ASN A 609 -26.37 -25.77 4.45
C ASN A 609 -27.24 -25.25 5.61
N GLU A 610 -26.63 -24.77 6.69
CA GLU A 610 -27.34 -24.36 7.91
C GLU A 610 -28.21 -23.11 7.71
N ILE A 611 -27.80 -22.18 6.84
CA ILE A 611 -28.61 -21.00 6.45
C ILE A 611 -29.89 -21.40 5.72
N GLN A 612 -29.82 -22.41 4.85
CA GLN A 612 -30.97 -22.90 4.07
C GLN A 612 -32.00 -23.63 4.95
N MET A 613 -31.62 -24.06 6.16
CA MET A 613 -32.54 -24.67 7.12
C MET A 613 -33.42 -23.63 7.81
N SER A 614 -34.65 -24.00 8.16
CA SER A 614 -35.63 -23.07 8.74
C SER A 614 -35.52 -22.86 10.26
N ASP A 615 -34.47 -23.39 10.87
CA ASP A 615 -34.20 -23.32 12.32
C ASP A 615 -33.43 -22.04 12.68
N SER A 616 -33.97 -21.23 13.59
CA SER A 616 -33.34 -19.98 14.03
C SER A 616 -31.96 -20.20 14.65
N ASN A 617 -31.76 -21.30 15.37
CA ASN A 617 -30.51 -21.57 16.07
C ASN A 617 -29.40 -21.93 15.09
N ARG A 618 -29.74 -22.69 14.03
CA ARG A 618 -28.79 -23.02 12.95
C ARG A 618 -28.40 -21.79 12.14
N ARG A 619 -29.34 -20.86 11.87
CA ARG A 619 -28.99 -19.60 11.19
C ARG A 619 -28.04 -18.74 12.02
N GLN A 620 -28.24 -18.65 13.34
CA GLN A 620 -27.33 -17.94 14.25
C GLN A 620 -25.93 -18.59 14.23
N HIS A 621 -25.85 -19.91 14.39
CA HIS A 621 -24.58 -20.63 14.32
C HIS A 621 -23.87 -20.44 12.96
N ALA A 622 -24.60 -20.47 11.86
CA ALA A 622 -24.04 -20.20 10.54
C ALA A 622 -23.55 -18.75 10.36
N THR A 623 -24.21 -17.75 10.99
CA THR A 623 -23.68 -16.38 11.02
C THR A 623 -22.40 -16.25 11.85
N GLU A 624 -22.27 -17.01 12.94
CA GLU A 624 -21.06 -17.06 13.77
C GLU A 624 -19.88 -17.68 13.00
N LEU A 625 -20.09 -18.84 12.36
CA LEU A 625 -19.11 -19.48 11.49
C LEU A 625 -18.70 -18.59 10.32
N LEU A 626 -19.65 -17.90 9.68
CA LEU A 626 -19.34 -16.95 8.60
C LEU A 626 -18.48 -15.78 9.08
N ASN A 627 -18.79 -15.21 10.25
CA ASN A 627 -17.98 -14.15 10.85
C ASN A 627 -16.53 -14.63 11.12
N GLN A 628 -16.35 -15.86 11.57
CA GLN A 628 -15.01 -16.47 11.76
C GLN A 628 -14.25 -16.61 10.44
N ILE A 629 -14.88 -17.10 9.36
CA ILE A 629 -14.26 -17.22 8.03
C ILE A 629 -13.80 -15.85 7.50
N ILE A 630 -14.62 -14.80 7.68
CA ILE A 630 -14.29 -13.46 7.22
C ILE A 630 -13.16 -12.82 8.07
N GLN A 631 -13.11 -13.13 9.36
CA GLN A 631 -12.04 -12.66 10.24
C GLN A 631 -10.70 -13.36 9.97
N ASN A 632 -10.73 -14.64 9.61
CA ASN A 632 -9.55 -15.48 9.44
C ASN A 632 -9.15 -15.61 7.95
N ASN A 633 -8.57 -14.53 7.41
CA ASN A 633 -8.07 -14.43 6.02
C ASN A 633 -9.16 -14.68 4.96
N PHE A 634 -10.09 -13.72 4.82
CA PHE A 634 -11.20 -13.81 3.86
C PHE A 634 -10.73 -13.96 2.39
N SER A 635 -10.84 -15.18 1.86
CA SER A 635 -10.42 -15.55 0.50
C SER A 635 -11.39 -15.06 -0.57
N ALA A 636 -10.87 -14.68 -1.74
CA ALA A 636 -11.63 -14.18 -2.88
C ALA A 636 -12.66 -15.18 -3.42
N ILE A 637 -12.39 -16.49 -3.31
CA ILE A 637 -13.33 -17.57 -3.68
C ILE A 637 -14.70 -17.42 -2.99
N PHE A 638 -14.71 -17.04 -1.71
CA PHE A 638 -15.94 -16.97 -0.93
C PHE A 638 -16.73 -15.67 -1.15
N LEU A 639 -16.16 -14.67 -1.82
CA LEU A 639 -16.77 -13.34 -1.94
C LEU A 639 -18.14 -13.37 -2.63
N ASP A 640 -18.21 -13.97 -3.82
CA ASP A 640 -19.46 -14.12 -4.58
C ASP A 640 -20.51 -14.88 -3.75
N GLN A 641 -20.09 -15.97 -3.09
CA GLN A 641 -20.95 -16.83 -2.28
C GLN A 641 -21.53 -16.10 -1.05
N VAL A 642 -20.74 -15.25 -0.39
CA VAL A 642 -21.21 -14.42 0.73
C VAL A 642 -22.19 -13.35 0.24
N GLN A 643 -21.97 -12.77 -0.94
CA GLN A 643 -22.91 -11.84 -1.58
C GLN A 643 -24.24 -12.52 -1.94
N GLU A 644 -24.22 -13.74 -2.50
CA GLU A 644 -25.41 -14.56 -2.75
C GLU A 644 -26.19 -14.85 -1.45
N LEU A 645 -25.50 -15.37 -0.41
CA LEU A 645 -26.13 -15.70 0.87
C LEU A 645 -26.76 -14.46 1.53
N LEU A 646 -26.10 -13.31 1.46
CA LEU A 646 -26.63 -12.04 1.93
C LEU A 646 -27.89 -11.60 1.15
N LEU A 647 -27.88 -11.73 -0.18
CA LEU A 647 -28.99 -11.34 -1.04
C LEU A 647 -30.22 -12.26 -0.86
N GLU A 648 -30.00 -13.58 -0.83
CA GLU A 648 -31.05 -14.61 -0.71
C GLU A 648 -31.62 -14.72 0.70
N HIS A 649 -30.77 -14.74 1.73
CA HIS A 649 -31.14 -15.18 3.08
C HIS A 649 -31.01 -14.09 4.17
N GLU A 650 -30.58 -12.87 3.83
CA GLU A 650 -30.45 -11.75 4.78
C GLU A 650 -29.51 -12.06 5.96
N VAL A 651 -28.43 -12.78 5.66
CA VAL A 651 -27.40 -13.19 6.61
C VAL A 651 -26.72 -11.96 7.21
N ALA A 652 -26.90 -11.76 8.52
CA ALA A 652 -26.28 -10.65 9.25
C ALA A 652 -24.84 -11.01 9.63
N SER A 653 -23.86 -10.38 8.98
CA SER A 653 -22.44 -10.48 9.32
C SER A 653 -21.87 -9.09 9.57
N GLU A 654 -21.47 -8.84 10.82
CA GLU A 654 -20.82 -7.58 11.22
C GLU A 654 -19.40 -7.50 10.63
N ASN A 655 -18.68 -8.64 10.62
CA ASN A 655 -17.33 -8.74 10.05
C ASN A 655 -17.33 -8.48 8.53
N PHE A 656 -18.38 -8.87 7.79
CA PHE A 656 -18.49 -8.52 6.38
C PHE A 656 -18.67 -7.01 6.16
N VAL A 657 -19.39 -6.33 7.06
CA VAL A 657 -19.58 -4.88 6.99
C VAL A 657 -18.29 -4.13 7.29
N SER A 658 -17.56 -4.49 8.34
CA SER A 658 -16.25 -3.86 8.62
C SER A 658 -15.27 -4.12 7.48
N TRP A 659 -15.20 -5.36 6.99
CA TRP A 659 -14.35 -5.73 5.87
C TRP A 659 -14.67 -4.92 4.59
N LEU A 660 -15.95 -4.74 4.24
CA LEU A 660 -16.36 -3.88 3.11
C LEU A 660 -16.01 -2.40 3.34
N GLN A 661 -16.12 -1.88 4.57
CA GLN A 661 -15.77 -0.49 4.87
C GLN A 661 -14.26 -0.23 4.76
N GLU A 662 -13.44 -1.18 5.22
CA GLU A 662 -11.98 -1.11 5.18
C GLU A 662 -11.42 -1.30 3.77
N ASN A 663 -11.95 -2.29 3.01
CA ASN A 663 -11.33 -2.75 1.77
C ASN A 663 -12.07 -2.30 0.49
N ARG A 664 -13.38 -1.96 0.56
CA ARG A 664 -14.17 -1.50 -0.59
C ARG A 664 -15.08 -0.29 -0.24
N PRO A 665 -14.50 0.83 0.21
CA PRO A 665 -15.26 2.01 0.60
C PRO A 665 -16.11 2.53 -0.57
N GLY A 666 -17.43 2.47 -0.40
CA GLY A 666 -18.40 2.90 -1.41
C GLY A 666 -19.22 1.77 -2.05
N SER A 667 -18.82 0.50 -1.88
CA SER A 667 -19.49 -0.67 -2.49
C SER A 667 -21.01 -0.69 -2.32
N GLU A 668 -21.69 -1.15 -3.37
CA GLU A 668 -23.12 -1.43 -3.49
C GLU A 668 -23.62 -2.45 -2.45
N TRP A 669 -22.75 -3.38 -2.05
CA TRP A 669 -23.04 -4.42 -1.07
C TRP A 669 -23.03 -3.92 0.37
N ALA A 670 -22.28 -2.85 0.68
CA ALA A 670 -22.20 -2.28 2.02
C ALA A 670 -23.57 -1.86 2.61
N PRO A 671 -24.47 -1.13 1.89
CA PRO A 671 -25.82 -0.87 2.39
C PRO A 671 -26.68 -2.14 2.51
N ILE A 672 -26.49 -3.16 1.67
CA ILE A 672 -27.24 -4.42 1.75
C ILE A 672 -26.85 -5.19 3.03
N ALA A 673 -25.55 -5.30 3.30
CA ALA A 673 -25.02 -5.97 4.49
C ALA A 673 -25.48 -5.26 5.78
N ASN A 674 -25.41 -3.92 5.81
CA ASN A 674 -25.97 -3.13 6.91
C ASN A 674 -27.49 -3.28 7.04
N ALA A 675 -28.22 -3.43 5.94
CA ALA A 675 -29.66 -3.66 5.99
C ALA A 675 -30.00 -5.01 6.64
N ALA A 676 -29.28 -6.08 6.29
CA ALA A 676 -29.46 -7.40 6.90
C ALA A 676 -29.23 -7.40 8.43
N ILE A 677 -28.18 -6.72 8.91
CA ILE A 677 -27.96 -6.52 10.36
C ILE A 677 -29.15 -5.79 11.00
N ASN A 678 -29.66 -4.73 10.35
CA ASN A 678 -30.82 -4.00 10.85
C ASN A 678 -32.13 -4.81 10.81
N VAL A 679 -32.30 -5.75 9.87
CA VAL A 679 -33.41 -6.72 9.89
C VAL A 679 -33.31 -7.65 11.11
N ASN A 680 -32.12 -8.20 11.38
CA ASN A 680 -31.86 -9.06 12.53
C ASN A 680 -32.14 -8.33 13.86
N LEU A 681 -31.75 -7.05 13.95
CA LEU A 681 -32.03 -6.17 15.09
C LEU A 681 -33.48 -5.62 15.14
N GLN A 682 -34.37 -6.07 14.26
CA GLN A 682 -35.77 -5.61 14.11
C GLN A 682 -35.92 -4.10 13.82
N ARG A 683 -34.87 -3.44 13.33
CA ARG A 683 -34.82 -2.03 12.94
C ARG A 683 -35.27 -1.85 11.48
N TYR A 684 -36.46 -2.37 11.17
CA TYR A 684 -36.98 -2.47 9.80
C TYR A 684 -37.01 -1.14 9.02
N ARG A 685 -37.13 0.01 9.70
CA ARG A 685 -37.10 1.34 9.06
C ARG A 685 -35.73 1.67 8.47
N GLU A 686 -34.66 1.33 9.17
CA GLU A 686 -33.28 1.64 8.77
C GLU A 686 -32.86 0.68 7.66
N ALA A 687 -33.16 -0.62 7.82
CA ALA A 687 -33.00 -1.62 6.77
C ALA A 687 -33.73 -1.24 5.47
N ALA A 688 -34.99 -0.82 5.56
CA ALA A 688 -35.79 -0.45 4.39
C ALA A 688 -35.18 0.71 3.59
N ARG A 689 -34.61 1.71 4.27
CA ARG A 689 -33.95 2.85 3.64
C ARG A 689 -32.63 2.46 2.98
N LEU A 690 -31.86 1.60 3.63
CA LEU A 690 -30.61 1.07 3.08
C LEU A 690 -30.86 0.23 1.82
N TYR A 691 -31.86 -0.66 1.82
CA TYR A 691 -32.26 -1.39 0.61
C TYR A 691 -32.74 -0.46 -0.52
N LYS A 692 -33.51 0.59 -0.19
CA LYS A 692 -33.93 1.62 -1.16
C LYS A 692 -32.74 2.39 -1.75
N GLN A 693 -31.69 2.63 -0.96
CA GLN A 693 -30.48 3.32 -1.38
C GLN A 693 -29.56 2.42 -2.24
N ALA A 694 -29.56 1.11 -1.99
CA ALA A 694 -28.77 0.14 -2.74
C ALA A 694 -29.35 -0.14 -4.14
N ALA A 695 -30.67 -0.32 -4.25
CA ALA A 695 -31.32 -0.81 -5.47
C ALA A 695 -31.02 -0.02 -6.77
N PRO A 696 -30.95 1.33 -6.79
CA PRO A 696 -30.58 2.07 -8.00
C PRO A 696 -29.18 1.78 -8.52
N ARG A 697 -28.25 1.33 -7.67
CA ARG A 697 -26.85 1.07 -8.05
C ARG A 697 -26.72 -0.21 -8.86
N PHE A 698 -27.44 -1.26 -8.48
CA PHE A 698 -27.51 -2.51 -9.25
C PHE A 698 -28.24 -2.33 -10.59
N GLN A 699 -29.13 -1.35 -10.70
CA GLN A 699 -29.82 -1.03 -11.95
C GLN A 699 -28.94 -0.24 -12.95
N ALA A 700 -27.84 0.34 -12.50
CA ALA A 700 -26.89 1.08 -13.34
C ALA A 700 -25.72 0.19 -13.80
N GLU A 701 -24.92 0.71 -14.74
CA GLU A 701 -23.61 0.13 -15.06
C GLU A 701 -22.70 0.15 -13.80
N PRO A 702 -21.87 -0.88 -13.57
CA PRO A 702 -21.56 -1.99 -14.48
C PRO A 702 -22.50 -3.21 -14.38
N HIS A 703 -23.37 -3.29 -13.38
CA HIS A 703 -24.14 -4.51 -13.10
C HIS A 703 -25.36 -4.69 -14.03
N CYS A 704 -26.16 -3.64 -14.24
CA CYS A 704 -27.40 -3.67 -15.02
C CYS A 704 -28.44 -4.74 -14.57
N ASP A 705 -28.35 -5.21 -13.32
CA ASP A 705 -29.13 -6.32 -12.77
C ASP A 705 -30.49 -5.85 -12.20
N PHE A 706 -31.47 -5.74 -13.10
CA PHE A 706 -32.84 -5.38 -12.77
C PHE A 706 -33.50 -6.32 -11.75
N GLU A 707 -33.17 -7.61 -11.78
CA GLU A 707 -33.72 -8.62 -10.86
C GLU A 707 -33.28 -8.36 -9.41
N ILE A 708 -31.99 -8.11 -9.19
CA ILE A 708 -31.41 -7.75 -7.89
C ILE A 708 -32.03 -6.43 -7.40
N ALA A 709 -32.07 -5.40 -8.25
CA ALA A 709 -32.68 -4.11 -7.91
C ALA A 709 -34.16 -4.28 -7.48
N THR A 710 -34.93 -5.08 -8.20
CA THR A 710 -36.33 -5.37 -7.88
C THR A 710 -36.48 -6.12 -6.56
N GLN A 711 -35.64 -7.12 -6.29
CA GLN A 711 -35.60 -7.83 -5.01
C GLN A 711 -35.30 -6.88 -3.83
N LEU A 712 -34.33 -5.99 -3.99
CA LEU A 712 -33.98 -4.97 -2.98
C LEU A 712 -35.13 -3.99 -2.73
N TYR A 713 -35.80 -3.49 -3.78
CA TYR A 713 -36.97 -2.63 -3.60
C TYR A 713 -38.15 -3.35 -2.91
N ARG A 714 -38.36 -4.66 -3.15
CA ARG A 714 -39.37 -5.45 -2.42
C ARG A 714 -39.02 -5.58 -0.94
N LYS A 715 -37.76 -5.91 -0.61
CA LYS A 715 -37.26 -5.94 0.78
C LYS A 715 -37.47 -4.59 1.46
N SER A 716 -37.19 -3.49 0.75
CA SER A 716 -37.46 -2.12 1.21
C SER A 716 -38.94 -1.91 1.57
N LEU A 717 -39.88 -2.31 0.72
CA LEU A 717 -41.31 -2.18 1.02
C LEU A 717 -41.78 -3.03 2.18
N ILE A 718 -41.31 -4.27 2.30
CA ILE A 718 -41.63 -5.14 3.44
C ILE A 718 -41.12 -4.51 4.73
N GLY A 719 -39.88 -4.00 4.75
CA GLY A 719 -39.33 -3.29 5.90
C GLY A 719 -40.08 -2.00 6.26
N PHE A 720 -40.48 -1.18 5.28
CA PHE A 720 -41.31 0.01 5.55
C PHE A 720 -42.70 -0.37 6.09
N ALA A 721 -43.27 -1.47 5.62
CA ALA A 721 -44.55 -1.99 6.11
C ALA A 721 -44.44 -2.49 7.56
N GLN A 722 -43.41 -3.29 7.88
CA GLN A 722 -43.12 -3.75 9.24
C GLN A 722 -42.85 -2.58 10.20
N ALA A 723 -42.16 -1.54 9.73
CA ALA A 723 -41.89 -0.31 10.48
C ALA A 723 -43.09 0.65 10.60
N GLN A 724 -44.26 0.33 10.03
CA GLN A 724 -45.46 1.19 9.98
C GLN A 724 -45.23 2.56 9.30
N VAL A 725 -44.25 2.66 8.40
CA VAL A 725 -43.93 3.89 7.65
C VAL A 725 -44.62 3.87 6.29
N TRP A 726 -45.96 3.87 6.33
CA TRP A 726 -46.80 3.69 5.15
C TRP A 726 -46.57 4.73 4.05
N SER A 727 -46.16 5.95 4.41
CA SER A 727 -45.91 7.04 3.45
C SER A 727 -44.65 6.81 2.60
N GLU A 728 -43.55 6.34 3.21
CA GLU A 728 -42.34 5.97 2.47
C GLU A 728 -42.59 4.73 1.59
N ALA A 729 -43.43 3.80 2.06
CA ALA A 729 -43.85 2.63 1.28
C ALA A 729 -44.73 2.99 0.07
N VAL A 730 -45.80 3.75 0.26
CA VAL A 730 -46.69 4.17 -0.84
C VAL A 730 -45.97 5.10 -1.82
N ALA A 731 -45.06 5.97 -1.35
CA ALA A 731 -44.24 6.79 -2.23
C ALA A 731 -43.31 5.95 -3.13
N LEU A 732 -42.72 4.87 -2.60
CA LEU A 732 -41.87 3.95 -3.38
C LEU A 732 -42.70 3.11 -4.37
N LEU A 733 -43.88 2.62 -3.95
CA LEU A 733 -44.83 1.93 -4.83
C LEU A 733 -45.25 2.83 -6.02
N ASN A 734 -45.47 4.12 -5.76
CA ASN A 734 -45.88 5.08 -6.78
C ASN A 734 -44.73 5.59 -7.66
N SER A 735 -43.47 5.46 -7.22
CA SER A 735 -42.31 5.89 -8.02
C SER A 735 -41.75 4.81 -8.95
N HIS A 736 -42.18 3.55 -8.78
CA HIS A 736 -41.72 2.41 -9.57
C HIS A 736 -42.92 1.54 -10.00
N GLU A 737 -43.42 1.80 -11.21
CA GLU A 737 -44.61 1.15 -11.77
C GLU A 737 -44.45 -0.38 -11.91
N GLU A 738 -43.26 -0.87 -12.30
CA GLU A 738 -43.01 -2.32 -12.37
C GLU A 738 -43.02 -2.99 -11.00
N LEU A 739 -42.52 -2.28 -9.98
CA LEU A 739 -42.58 -2.83 -8.63
C LEU A 739 -44.03 -2.93 -8.16
N ALA A 740 -44.89 -1.99 -8.56
CA ALA A 740 -46.32 -2.13 -8.31
C ALA A 740 -46.85 -3.39 -9.00
N THR A 741 -46.60 -3.63 -10.28
CA THR A 741 -47.09 -4.86 -10.94
C THR A 741 -46.55 -6.15 -10.31
N THR A 742 -45.34 -6.16 -9.73
CA THR A 742 -44.77 -7.38 -9.10
C THR A 742 -45.41 -7.76 -7.76
N ILE A 743 -46.19 -6.85 -7.17
CA ILE A 743 -46.70 -6.96 -5.80
C ILE A 743 -48.20 -7.27 -5.82
N THR A 744 -48.63 -8.17 -4.93
CA THR A 744 -50.03 -8.62 -4.91
C THR A 744 -51.00 -7.49 -4.59
N SER A 745 -52.19 -7.55 -5.17
CA SER A 745 -53.23 -6.55 -4.93
C SER A 745 -53.69 -6.53 -3.47
N ARG A 746 -53.57 -7.63 -2.71
CA ARG A 746 -53.76 -7.61 -1.24
C ARG A 746 -52.70 -6.80 -0.51
N PHE A 747 -51.41 -6.89 -0.90
CA PHE A 747 -50.37 -6.07 -0.26
C PHE A 747 -50.48 -4.58 -0.66
N LYS A 748 -50.84 -4.28 -1.92
CA LYS A 748 -51.18 -2.91 -2.34
C LYS A 748 -52.32 -2.35 -1.50
N LEU A 749 -53.41 -3.11 -1.35
CA LEU A 749 -54.56 -2.74 -0.51
C LEU A 749 -54.10 -2.51 0.94
N TYR A 750 -53.28 -3.39 1.50
CA TYR A 750 -52.74 -3.27 2.84
C TYR A 750 -51.98 -1.96 3.05
N LEU A 751 -51.04 -1.62 2.16
CA LEU A 751 -50.28 -0.36 2.22
C LEU A 751 -51.19 0.87 2.05
N GLN A 752 -52.06 0.88 1.04
CA GLN A 752 -52.94 2.02 0.76
C GLN A 752 -53.95 2.27 1.89
N VAL A 753 -54.66 1.23 2.33
CA VAL A 753 -55.64 1.31 3.42
C VAL A 753 -54.97 1.81 4.70
N SER A 754 -53.76 1.31 5.02
CA SER A 754 -53.01 1.69 6.22
C SER A 754 -52.48 3.13 6.16
N HIS A 755 -51.95 3.54 5.00
CA HIS A 755 -51.53 4.92 4.75
C HIS A 755 -52.67 5.91 4.99
N TYR A 756 -53.78 5.77 4.26
CA TYR A 756 -54.93 6.65 4.42
C TYR A 756 -55.57 6.53 5.82
N ALA A 757 -55.48 5.37 6.47
CA ALA A 757 -55.97 5.20 7.83
C ALA A 757 -55.14 6.00 8.85
N GLN A 758 -53.82 6.07 8.67
CA GLN A 758 -52.90 6.86 9.49
C GLN A 758 -53.05 8.35 9.21
N GLU A 759 -53.12 8.78 7.94
CA GLU A 759 -53.40 10.17 7.57
C GLU A 759 -54.71 10.68 8.19
N GLN A 760 -55.77 9.85 8.18
CA GLN A 760 -57.04 10.19 8.79
C GLN A 760 -56.94 10.33 10.32
N GLN A 761 -56.12 9.52 10.99
CA GLN A 761 -55.90 9.63 12.44
C GLN A 761 -55.13 10.90 12.78
N GLN A 762 -54.07 11.22 12.04
CA GLN A 762 -53.27 12.44 12.23
C GLN A 762 -54.08 13.71 11.94
N ASN A 763 -54.94 13.69 10.92
CA ASN A 763 -55.76 14.85 10.53
C ASN A 763 -57.11 14.97 11.26
N ARG A 764 -57.31 14.29 12.42
CA ARG A 764 -58.59 14.25 13.16
C ARG A 764 -59.20 15.63 13.53
N GLY A 765 -58.44 16.73 13.47
CA GLY A 765 -58.93 18.10 13.69
C GLY A 765 -59.27 18.93 12.43
N LYS A 766 -58.86 18.53 11.21
CA LYS A 766 -59.05 19.35 9.99
C LYS A 766 -60.32 18.93 9.24
N ARG A 767 -61.24 19.89 9.01
CA ARG A 767 -62.58 19.69 8.41
C ARG A 767 -62.58 19.49 6.87
N THR A 768 -61.56 18.89 6.28
CA THR A 768 -61.52 18.59 4.83
C THR A 768 -62.21 17.25 4.52
N SER A 769 -63.48 17.33 4.11
CA SER A 769 -64.41 16.19 4.05
C SER A 769 -64.12 15.09 3.02
N LYS A 770 -63.17 15.26 2.09
CA LYS A 770 -62.97 14.32 0.96
C LYS A 770 -62.27 13.00 1.32
N ASN A 771 -61.36 12.98 2.30
CA ASN A 771 -60.51 11.80 2.55
C ASN A 771 -61.04 10.85 3.64
N ARG A 772 -62.19 11.13 4.28
CA ARG A 772 -62.66 10.40 5.48
C ARG A 772 -63.02 8.93 5.25
N ASP A 773 -63.39 8.54 4.03
CA ASP A 773 -63.79 7.16 3.71
C ASP A 773 -62.87 6.45 2.71
N MET A 774 -61.74 7.05 2.31
CA MET A 774 -60.85 6.46 1.29
C MET A 774 -60.39 5.04 1.64
N SER A 775 -59.95 4.78 2.89
CA SER A 775 -59.62 3.42 3.34
C SER A 775 -60.78 2.42 3.21
N ARG A 776 -62.04 2.84 3.45
CA ARG A 776 -63.22 1.98 3.24
C ARG A 776 -63.47 1.77 1.74
N LYS A 777 -63.33 2.83 0.95
CA LYS A 777 -63.52 2.81 -0.50
C LYS A 777 -62.55 1.80 -1.16
N PHE A 778 -61.25 1.87 -0.85
CA PHE A 778 -60.28 0.90 -1.38
C PHE A 778 -60.63 -0.56 -1.06
N ILE A 779 -61.11 -0.86 0.16
CA ILE A 779 -61.56 -2.21 0.54
C ILE A 779 -62.78 -2.62 -0.30
N ILE A 780 -63.76 -1.73 -0.46
CA ILE A 780 -64.99 -2.01 -1.22
C ILE A 780 -64.69 -2.19 -2.72
N ASP A 781 -63.83 -1.35 -3.30
CA ASP A 781 -63.45 -1.39 -4.71
C ASP A 781 -62.69 -2.69 -5.03
N PHE A 782 -61.66 -3.03 -4.24
CA PHE A 782 -60.92 -4.30 -4.35
C PHE A 782 -61.82 -5.54 -4.29
N VAL A 783 -62.85 -5.49 -3.45
CA VAL A 783 -63.83 -6.60 -3.32
C VAL A 783 -64.81 -6.61 -4.50
N ASN A 784 -65.25 -5.45 -4.99
CA ASN A 784 -66.12 -5.36 -6.17
C ASN A 784 -65.43 -5.90 -7.43
N GLU A 785 -64.13 -5.63 -7.61
CA GLU A 785 -63.32 -6.13 -8.74
C GLU A 785 -63.20 -7.65 -8.77
N ARG A 786 -63.13 -8.30 -7.60
CA ARG A 786 -62.97 -9.77 -7.46
C ARG A 786 -64.29 -10.55 -7.46
N ILE A 787 -65.44 -9.91 -7.64
CA ILE A 787 -66.75 -10.59 -7.68
C ILE A 787 -67.19 -10.81 -9.12
N PRO A 788 -67.47 -12.07 -9.54
CA PRO A 788 -68.00 -12.35 -10.87
C PRO A 788 -69.25 -11.54 -11.19
N ILE A 789 -69.36 -11.09 -12.44
CA ILE A 789 -70.58 -10.48 -12.96
C ILE A 789 -71.63 -11.59 -13.06
N ILE A 790 -72.59 -11.58 -12.14
CA ILE A 790 -73.75 -12.46 -12.21
C ILE A 790 -74.69 -11.87 -13.26
N LEU A 791 -74.76 -12.52 -14.43
CA LEU A 791 -75.74 -12.21 -15.48
C LEU A 791 -77.09 -12.80 -15.09
N ASN A 792 -78.17 -12.04 -15.32
CA ASN A 792 -79.55 -12.48 -15.14
C ASN A 792 -80.27 -12.41 -16.48
N ASP A 793 -81.00 -13.46 -16.83
CA ASP A 793 -82.02 -13.45 -17.89
C ASP A 793 -83.44 -13.12 -17.35
N ASP A 794 -83.67 -13.17 -16.02
CA ASP A 794 -84.98 -12.97 -15.38
C ASP A 794 -84.98 -11.90 -14.25
N GLU A 795 -86.02 -11.06 -14.23
CA GLU A 795 -86.17 -9.94 -13.28
C GLU A 795 -86.48 -10.38 -11.84
N GLU A 796 -87.19 -11.50 -11.62
CA GLU A 796 -87.55 -11.95 -10.26
C GLU A 796 -86.33 -12.38 -9.41
N ASN A 797 -85.20 -12.71 -10.04
CA ASN A 797 -83.98 -13.16 -9.35
C ASN A 797 -83.08 -12.03 -8.85
N GLU A 798 -83.36 -10.76 -9.18
CA GLU A 798 -82.49 -9.63 -8.79
C GLU A 798 -82.22 -9.55 -7.28
N GLN A 799 -83.21 -9.80 -6.42
CA GLN A 799 -83.01 -9.72 -4.97
C GLN A 799 -82.13 -10.85 -4.43
N LEU A 800 -82.28 -12.07 -4.97
CA LEU A 800 -81.45 -13.22 -4.60
C LEU A 800 -80.01 -13.00 -5.06
N VAL A 801 -79.83 -12.48 -6.28
CA VAL A 801 -78.53 -12.16 -6.86
C VAL A 801 -77.84 -11.00 -6.12
N ARG A 802 -78.57 -9.96 -5.71
CA ARG A 802 -78.03 -8.90 -4.84
C ARG A 802 -77.61 -9.43 -3.47
N ARG A 803 -78.39 -10.34 -2.85
CA ARG A 803 -78.03 -11.00 -1.58
C ARG A 803 -76.78 -11.85 -1.73
N GLU A 804 -76.72 -12.71 -2.74
CA GLU A 804 -75.56 -13.59 -3.01
C GLU A 804 -74.30 -12.78 -3.37
N ARG A 805 -74.44 -11.72 -4.17
CA ARG A 805 -73.35 -10.77 -4.46
C ARG A 805 -72.82 -10.12 -3.17
N ASN A 806 -73.71 -9.72 -2.26
CA ASN A 806 -73.33 -9.08 -0.99
C ASN A 806 -72.77 -10.08 0.04
N ARG A 807 -73.25 -11.33 0.07
CA ARG A 807 -72.63 -12.44 0.83
C ARG A 807 -71.19 -12.67 0.38
N ARG A 808 -70.93 -12.74 -0.93
CA ARG A 808 -69.57 -12.83 -1.49
C ARG A 808 -68.69 -11.63 -1.10
N LYS A 809 -69.26 -10.42 -0.95
CA LYS A 809 -68.52 -9.26 -0.41
C LYS A 809 -68.10 -9.47 1.04
N GLU A 810 -69.01 -9.97 1.89
CA GLU A 810 -68.69 -10.22 3.30
C GLU A 810 -67.62 -11.31 3.44
N ASP A 811 -67.77 -12.45 2.75
CA ASP A 811 -66.80 -13.55 2.75
C ASP A 811 -65.40 -13.07 2.29
N LEU A 812 -65.34 -12.26 1.22
CA LEU A 812 -64.08 -11.66 0.74
C LEU A 812 -63.46 -10.68 1.75
N ILE A 813 -64.25 -9.84 2.42
CA ILE A 813 -63.74 -8.91 3.44
C ILE A 813 -63.27 -9.65 4.69
N GLU A 814 -63.99 -10.68 5.15
CA GLU A 814 -63.53 -11.50 6.27
C GLU A 814 -62.23 -12.25 5.93
N SER A 815 -62.03 -12.67 4.68
CA SER A 815 -60.77 -13.29 4.24
C SER A 815 -59.54 -12.36 4.40
N LEU A 816 -59.73 -11.04 4.40
CA LEU A 816 -58.65 -10.06 4.57
C LEU A 816 -58.26 -9.84 6.05
N MET A 817 -59.12 -10.20 7.02
CA MET A 817 -58.84 -10.00 8.45
C MET A 817 -57.53 -10.65 8.89
N ASN A 818 -57.30 -11.88 8.42
CA ASN A 818 -56.15 -12.70 8.82
C ASN A 818 -54.93 -12.48 7.91
N TYR A 819 -54.95 -11.47 7.02
CA TYR A 819 -53.86 -11.22 6.08
C TYR A 819 -52.58 -10.71 6.78
N PRO A 820 -52.60 -9.72 7.70
CA PRO A 820 -51.36 -9.22 8.31
C PRO A 820 -50.70 -10.25 9.20
N SER A 821 -51.47 -10.95 10.03
CA SER A 821 -50.98 -11.99 10.94
C SER A 821 -50.35 -13.17 10.19
N LYS A 822 -50.94 -13.64 9.09
CA LYS A 822 -50.33 -14.66 8.20
C LYS A 822 -49.06 -14.21 7.48
N ARG A 823 -48.68 -12.93 7.56
CA ARG A 823 -47.52 -12.35 6.85
C ARG A 823 -46.51 -11.65 7.77
N ASN A 824 -46.66 -11.79 9.09
CA ASN A 824 -45.85 -11.08 10.10
C ASN A 824 -45.82 -9.55 9.86
N LEU A 825 -46.98 -9.00 9.49
CA LEU A 825 -47.20 -7.57 9.27
C LEU A 825 -48.04 -6.96 10.41
N PRO A 826 -47.85 -5.67 10.75
CA PRO A 826 -48.67 -4.96 11.73
C PRO A 826 -50.18 -5.06 11.44
N GLU A 827 -50.97 -5.50 12.42
CA GLU A 827 -52.42 -5.67 12.25
C GLU A 827 -53.17 -4.34 12.11
N GLU A 828 -52.92 -3.41 13.03
CA GLU A 828 -53.52 -2.08 13.01
C GLU A 828 -52.62 -1.10 12.23
N PRO A 829 -53.18 -0.15 11.47
CA PRO A 829 -54.61 0.22 11.43
C PRO A 829 -55.47 -0.60 10.45
N PHE A 830 -54.91 -1.61 9.76
CA PHE A 830 -55.58 -2.31 8.66
C PHE A 830 -56.79 -3.12 9.11
N THR A 831 -56.63 -3.99 10.12
CA THR A 831 -57.71 -4.85 10.62
C THR A 831 -58.85 -4.02 11.22
N GLY A 832 -58.57 -2.92 11.90
CA GLY A 832 -59.57 -1.95 12.33
C GLY A 832 -60.37 -1.34 11.18
N ARG A 833 -59.76 -1.08 10.00
CA ARG A 833 -60.49 -0.62 8.81
C ARG A 833 -61.29 -1.71 8.13
N ILE A 834 -60.80 -2.95 8.12
CA ILE A 834 -61.58 -4.11 7.64
C ILE A 834 -62.82 -4.30 8.51
N ARG A 835 -62.70 -4.31 9.84
CA ARG A 835 -63.84 -4.37 10.77
C ARG A 835 -64.86 -3.26 10.48
N ALA A 836 -64.40 -2.03 10.20
CA ALA A 836 -65.27 -0.89 9.87
C ALA A 836 -65.92 -0.97 8.47
N ALA A 837 -65.28 -1.61 7.49
CA ALA A 837 -65.85 -1.87 6.17
C ALA A 837 -66.89 -3.01 6.21
N LEU A 838 -66.55 -4.09 6.93
CA LEU A 838 -67.39 -5.25 7.17
C LEU A 838 -68.68 -4.88 7.93
N PHE A 839 -68.56 -4.07 8.98
CA PHE A 839 -69.72 -3.53 9.71
C PHE A 839 -70.63 -2.69 8.79
N HIS A 840 -70.05 -1.84 7.95
CA HIS A 840 -70.80 -1.01 7.00
C HIS A 840 -71.57 -1.85 5.96
N ILE A 841 -70.97 -2.91 5.40
CA ILE A 841 -71.69 -3.82 4.50
C ILE A 841 -72.82 -4.56 5.24
N ARG A 842 -72.55 -5.05 6.46
CA ARG A 842 -73.57 -5.70 7.30
C ARG A 842 -74.73 -4.77 7.68
N GLU A 843 -74.45 -3.50 7.90
CA GLU A 843 -75.49 -2.51 8.19
C GLU A 843 -76.36 -2.19 6.97
N GLN A 844 -75.81 -2.28 5.76
CA GLN A 844 -76.58 -2.25 4.50
C GLN A 844 -77.36 -3.56 4.28
N ASN A 845 -76.83 -4.70 4.74
CA ASN A 845 -77.42 -6.04 4.65
C ASN A 845 -78.25 -6.44 5.89
N LYS A 846 -79.18 -5.61 6.38
CA LYS A 846 -80.08 -5.97 7.50
C LYS A 846 -81.07 -7.14 7.20
N SER A 847 -80.91 -7.82 6.06
CA SER A 847 -81.64 -9.01 5.64
C SER A 847 -80.79 -10.28 5.84
N GLY A 848 -80.77 -10.81 7.06
CA GLY A 848 -80.42 -12.21 7.33
C GLY A 848 -78.96 -12.61 7.07
N ARG A 849 -78.10 -12.35 8.07
CA ARG A 849 -76.95 -13.24 8.29
C ARG A 849 -77.47 -14.66 8.45
N THR A 850 -76.77 -15.67 7.92
CA THR A 850 -77.14 -17.08 8.15
C THR A 850 -77.18 -17.33 9.66
N ARG A 851 -78.32 -17.81 10.16
CA ARG A 851 -78.58 -18.08 11.59
C ARG A 851 -77.44 -18.90 12.24
N VAL A 852 -76.84 -19.78 11.46
CA VAL A 852 -75.73 -20.67 11.81
C VAL A 852 -74.44 -19.90 12.15
N GLU A 853 -74.15 -18.78 11.48
CA GLU A 853 -72.92 -18.02 11.70
C GLU A 853 -72.96 -17.16 12.97
N ASN A 854 -74.14 -16.61 13.30
CA ASN A 854 -74.36 -15.99 14.61
C ASN A 854 -74.29 -17.05 15.71
N ARG A 855 -75.00 -18.19 15.56
CA ARG A 855 -74.91 -19.32 16.50
C ARG A 855 -73.48 -19.79 16.73
N PHE A 856 -72.64 -19.88 15.70
CA PHE A 856 -71.25 -20.28 15.84
C PHE A 856 -70.40 -19.27 16.61
N ARG A 857 -70.60 -17.96 16.38
CA ARG A 857 -69.90 -16.90 17.12
C ARG A 857 -70.44 -16.73 18.54
N GLU A 858 -71.72 -16.99 18.76
CA GLU A 858 -72.36 -17.07 20.08
C GLU A 858 -71.77 -18.25 20.86
N ALA A 859 -71.75 -19.47 20.29
CA ALA A 859 -71.13 -20.64 20.91
C ALA A 859 -69.64 -20.46 21.26
N ILE A 860 -68.84 -19.80 20.40
CA ILE A 860 -67.44 -19.44 20.73
C ILE A 860 -67.35 -18.44 21.88
N LYS A 861 -68.28 -17.48 21.95
CA LYS A 861 -68.30 -16.43 22.97
C LYS A 861 -68.82 -16.93 24.32
N ASP A 862 -69.73 -17.88 24.29
CA ASP A 862 -70.35 -18.51 25.46
C ASP A 862 -69.53 -19.74 25.94
N GLU A 863 -68.33 -19.94 25.36
CA GLU A 863 -67.31 -20.96 25.69
C GLU A 863 -67.78 -22.43 25.58
N GLU A 864 -68.68 -22.70 24.61
CA GLU A 864 -69.29 -24.02 24.40
C GLU A 864 -68.29 -25.13 24.02
N GLU A 865 -68.69 -26.38 24.28
CA GLU A 865 -67.87 -27.56 24.03
C GLU A 865 -67.53 -27.77 22.53
N PRO A 866 -66.38 -28.42 22.21
CA PRO A 866 -65.99 -28.72 20.82
C PRO A 866 -67.05 -29.48 20.01
N LEU A 867 -67.92 -30.26 20.66
CA LEU A 867 -68.96 -31.05 20.00
C LEU A 867 -70.05 -30.16 19.38
N GLU A 868 -70.39 -29.03 20.03
CA GLU A 868 -71.38 -28.09 19.53
C GLU A 868 -70.83 -27.23 18.38
N LEU A 869 -69.57 -26.81 18.48
CA LEU A 869 -68.89 -26.17 17.35
C LEU A 869 -68.86 -27.09 16.11
N VAL A 870 -68.63 -28.40 16.31
CA VAL A 870 -68.67 -29.40 15.24
C VAL A 870 -70.09 -29.67 14.73
N SER A 871 -71.14 -29.64 15.57
CA SER A 871 -72.52 -29.82 15.09
C SER A 871 -72.96 -28.64 14.21
N ILE A 872 -72.68 -27.41 14.65
CA ILE A 872 -72.97 -26.17 13.91
C ILE A 872 -72.21 -26.14 12.57
N ALA A 873 -70.96 -26.59 12.53
CA ALA A 873 -70.21 -26.70 11.27
C ALA A 873 -70.79 -27.78 10.34
N ASN A 874 -71.26 -28.92 10.87
CA ASN A 874 -71.91 -29.97 10.06
C ASN A 874 -73.25 -29.51 9.47
N GLU A 875 -74.00 -28.62 10.12
CA GLU A 875 -75.19 -27.98 9.52
C GLU A 875 -74.86 -27.23 8.21
N VAL A 876 -73.65 -26.67 8.08
CA VAL A 876 -73.18 -25.94 6.87
C VAL A 876 -72.51 -26.86 5.85
N ALA A 877 -71.90 -27.95 6.30
CA ALA A 877 -71.02 -28.80 5.50
C ALA A 877 -71.69 -29.48 4.29
N SER A 878 -73.02 -29.59 4.27
CA SER A 878 -73.79 -30.09 3.13
C SER A 878 -73.89 -29.10 1.96
N ASP A 879 -73.95 -27.80 2.25
CA ASP A 879 -74.11 -26.74 1.25
C ASP A 879 -72.77 -26.10 0.87
N ASP A 880 -71.89 -25.89 1.86
CA ASP A 880 -70.60 -25.21 1.68
C ASP A 880 -69.53 -25.86 2.59
N PRO A 881 -68.89 -26.95 2.12
CA PRO A 881 -67.91 -27.68 2.92
C PRO A 881 -66.64 -26.86 3.18
N ILE A 882 -66.32 -25.88 2.33
CA ILE A 882 -65.19 -24.98 2.50
C ILE A 882 -65.46 -24.02 3.67
N ARG A 883 -66.66 -23.42 3.74
CA ARG A 883 -67.05 -22.58 4.88
C ARG A 883 -67.10 -23.38 6.18
N ALA A 884 -67.66 -24.59 6.17
CA ALA A 884 -67.72 -25.46 7.36
C ALA A 884 -66.32 -25.77 7.93
N LEU A 885 -65.36 -26.14 7.07
CA LEU A 885 -63.96 -26.35 7.49
C LEU A 885 -63.29 -25.05 7.96
N GLY A 886 -63.52 -23.93 7.27
CA GLY A 886 -63.00 -22.62 7.66
C GLY A 886 -63.52 -22.14 9.03
N MET A 887 -64.76 -22.47 9.38
CA MET A 887 -65.33 -22.22 10.71
C MET A 887 -64.60 -23.04 11.79
N LEU A 888 -64.32 -24.32 11.55
CA LEU A 888 -63.57 -25.16 12.48
C LEU A 888 -62.11 -24.70 12.64
N GLU A 889 -61.41 -24.38 11.55
CA GLU A 889 -60.05 -23.82 11.60
C GLU A 889 -60.00 -22.48 12.38
N TYR A 890 -61.01 -21.62 12.19
CA TYR A 890 -61.18 -20.40 12.98
C TYR A 890 -61.34 -20.72 14.49
N ALA A 891 -62.16 -21.70 14.86
CA ALA A 891 -62.27 -22.13 16.25
C ALA A 891 -60.95 -22.70 16.82
N VAL A 892 -60.19 -23.51 16.07
CA VAL A 892 -58.87 -24.01 16.51
C VAL A 892 -57.93 -22.85 16.86
N SER A 893 -57.90 -21.82 16.00
CA SER A 893 -57.02 -20.65 16.16
C SER A 893 -57.47 -19.67 17.26
N VAL A 894 -58.78 -19.38 17.36
CA VAL A 894 -59.30 -18.30 18.24
C VAL A 894 -59.72 -18.78 19.63
N CYS A 895 -60.21 -20.02 19.77
CA CYS A 895 -60.67 -20.50 21.08
C CYS A 895 -59.46 -20.77 22.00
N THR A 896 -59.12 -19.80 22.86
CA THR A 896 -58.06 -19.92 23.87
C THR A 896 -58.48 -20.73 25.09
N TYR A 897 -59.78 -20.88 25.33
CA TYR A 897 -60.34 -21.67 26.43
C TYR A 897 -60.18 -23.18 26.23
N LEU A 898 -60.11 -23.65 24.97
CA LEU A 898 -59.98 -25.07 24.64
C LEU A 898 -58.57 -25.62 24.95
N GLY A 899 -58.51 -26.67 25.76
CA GLY A 899 -57.28 -27.37 26.11
C GLY A 899 -56.67 -28.14 24.94
N ARG A 900 -55.40 -28.56 25.09
CA ARG A 900 -54.63 -29.25 24.02
C ARG A 900 -55.34 -30.51 23.47
N MET A 901 -56.02 -31.26 24.34
CA MET A 901 -56.82 -32.45 23.98
C MET A 901 -58.16 -32.14 23.31
N GLU A 902 -58.73 -30.96 23.55
CA GLU A 902 -59.98 -30.51 22.93
C GLU A 902 -59.72 -29.95 21.54
N LYS A 903 -58.65 -29.16 21.38
CA LYS A 903 -58.15 -28.76 20.06
C LYS A 903 -57.80 -29.98 19.21
N ALA A 904 -57.15 -31.00 19.78
CA ALA A 904 -56.89 -32.26 19.08
C ALA A 904 -58.17 -32.99 18.64
N ARG A 905 -59.22 -33.01 19.48
CA ARG A 905 -60.55 -33.57 19.10
C ARG A 905 -61.21 -32.77 17.97
N LEU A 906 -61.17 -31.43 18.03
CA LEU A 906 -61.74 -30.54 17.02
C LEU A 906 -60.99 -30.69 15.67
N ILE A 907 -59.66 -30.77 15.71
CA ILE A 907 -58.81 -31.10 14.55
C ILE A 907 -59.15 -32.48 13.98
N ALA A 908 -59.30 -33.52 14.82
CA ALA A 908 -59.70 -34.84 14.35
C ALA A 908 -61.07 -34.83 13.66
N SER A 909 -62.06 -34.14 14.24
CA SER A 909 -63.37 -33.92 13.61
C SER A 909 -63.24 -33.21 12.25
N MET A 910 -62.43 -32.15 12.18
CA MET A 910 -62.16 -31.43 10.94
C MET A 910 -61.50 -32.31 9.88
N LYS A 911 -60.52 -33.15 10.25
CA LYS A 911 -59.90 -34.16 9.35
C LYS A 911 -60.93 -35.15 8.82
N THR A 912 -61.90 -35.60 9.64
CA THR A 912 -63.00 -36.47 9.16
C THR A 912 -64.01 -35.76 8.26
N LEU A 913 -64.27 -34.47 8.48
CA LEU A 913 -65.17 -33.67 7.64
C LEU A 913 -64.52 -33.41 6.28
N TYR A 914 -63.23 -33.05 6.27
CA TYR A 914 -62.41 -32.91 5.07
C TYR A 914 -62.39 -34.21 4.25
N SER A 915 -62.10 -35.36 4.87
CA SER A 915 -62.04 -36.66 4.19
C SER A 915 -63.36 -37.07 3.51
N LYS A 916 -64.52 -36.63 4.02
CA LYS A 916 -65.83 -36.88 3.37
C LYS A 916 -66.05 -36.02 2.11
N ASN A 917 -65.48 -34.83 2.08
CA ASN A 917 -65.76 -33.79 1.09
C ASN A 917 -64.58 -33.47 0.15
N GLU A 918 -63.47 -34.21 0.27
CA GLU A 918 -62.20 -33.95 -0.42
C GLU A 918 -62.34 -33.80 -1.95
N ASN A 919 -63.12 -34.69 -2.58
CA ASN A 919 -63.38 -34.67 -4.03
C ASN A 919 -64.16 -33.43 -4.51
N ASN A 920 -64.81 -32.68 -3.61
CA ASN A 920 -65.60 -31.49 -3.92
C ASN A 920 -64.83 -30.18 -3.66
N ILE A 921 -63.60 -30.25 -3.15
CA ILE A 921 -62.81 -29.07 -2.76
C ILE A 921 -61.55 -28.98 -3.62
N SER A 922 -61.47 -27.95 -4.47
CA SER A 922 -60.28 -27.69 -5.31
C SER A 922 -59.05 -27.38 -4.47
N ILE A 923 -57.86 -27.82 -4.91
CA ILE A 923 -56.61 -27.70 -4.14
C ILE A 923 -56.29 -26.24 -3.78
N LYS A 924 -56.53 -25.28 -4.69
CA LYS A 924 -56.38 -23.84 -4.42
C LYS A 924 -57.22 -23.32 -3.24
N SER A 925 -58.33 -23.99 -2.92
CA SER A 925 -59.20 -23.65 -1.78
C SER A 925 -58.74 -24.29 -0.45
N ARG A 926 -57.97 -25.38 -0.50
CA ARG A 926 -57.56 -26.17 0.69
C ARG A 926 -56.57 -25.44 1.59
N ARG A 927 -55.89 -24.43 1.04
CA ARG A 927 -54.95 -23.53 1.73
C ARG A 927 -55.48 -22.89 3.02
N ILE A 928 -56.80 -22.82 3.20
CA ILE A 928 -57.41 -22.31 4.43
C ILE A 928 -57.15 -23.26 5.62
N PHE A 929 -57.00 -24.56 5.38
CA PHE A 929 -57.04 -25.63 6.39
C PHE A 929 -55.65 -26.02 6.92
N SER A 930 -54.96 -25.09 7.58
CA SER A 930 -53.63 -25.33 8.16
C SER A 930 -53.58 -26.54 9.11
N SER A 931 -54.63 -26.79 9.90
CA SER A 931 -54.61 -27.82 10.94
C SER A 931 -54.96 -29.24 10.43
N VAL A 932 -55.11 -29.43 9.10
CA VAL A 932 -55.37 -30.76 8.49
C VAL A 932 -54.06 -31.53 8.22
N ASP A 933 -52.91 -30.86 8.16
CA ASP A 933 -51.58 -31.40 7.83
C ASP A 933 -51.52 -32.08 6.44
N LEU A 934 -51.97 -31.37 5.39
CA LEU A 934 -51.97 -31.88 4.01
C LEU A 934 -50.63 -31.58 3.30
N ALA A 935 -49.94 -32.62 2.84
CA ALA A 935 -48.68 -32.48 2.11
C ALA A 935 -48.86 -31.67 0.79
N PRO A 936 -47.95 -30.74 0.46
CA PRO A 936 -47.96 -30.05 -0.83
C PRO A 936 -47.50 -30.98 -1.96
N LEU A 937 -48.03 -30.74 -3.16
CA LEU A 937 -47.53 -31.29 -4.41
C LEU A 937 -46.56 -30.30 -5.05
N VAL A 938 -45.28 -30.69 -5.14
CA VAL A 938 -44.23 -29.90 -5.78
C VAL A 938 -44.07 -30.32 -7.23
N VAL A 939 -44.39 -29.40 -8.14
CA VAL A 939 -44.13 -29.49 -9.57
C VAL A 939 -42.66 -29.10 -9.80
N ILE A 940 -41.89 -30.03 -10.34
CA ILE A 940 -40.44 -29.87 -10.57
C ILE A 940 -40.20 -29.28 -11.95
N ASP A 941 -39.50 -28.15 -11.98
CA ASP A 941 -39.05 -27.45 -13.18
C ASP A 941 -37.79 -28.09 -13.80
N THR A 942 -37.59 -27.90 -15.10
CA THR A 942 -36.46 -28.40 -15.89
C THR A 942 -35.12 -28.01 -15.25
N ASN A 943 -34.98 -26.78 -14.78
CA ASN A 943 -33.75 -26.27 -14.17
C ASN A 943 -33.31 -27.07 -12.93
N LEU A 944 -34.25 -27.56 -12.11
CA LEU A 944 -33.91 -28.37 -10.94
C LEU A 944 -33.49 -29.79 -11.30
N LEU A 945 -33.96 -30.33 -12.43
CA LEU A 945 -33.47 -31.59 -12.99
C LEU A 945 -32.07 -31.43 -13.56
N LEU A 946 -31.79 -30.29 -14.21
CA LEU A 946 -30.45 -29.93 -14.68
C LEU A 946 -29.48 -29.67 -13.52
N ASP A 947 -29.91 -29.04 -12.43
CA ASP A 947 -29.12 -28.89 -11.19
C ASP A 947 -28.83 -30.24 -10.52
N ALA A 948 -29.81 -31.16 -10.53
CA ALA A 948 -29.63 -32.51 -10.02
C ALA A 948 -28.66 -33.33 -10.90
N LEU A 949 -28.71 -33.15 -12.22
CA LEU A 949 -27.79 -33.79 -13.16
C LEU A 949 -26.39 -33.20 -13.07
N SER A 950 -26.25 -31.88 -13.02
CA SER A 950 -24.94 -31.23 -12.92
C SER A 950 -24.25 -31.65 -11.63
N SER A 951 -24.99 -31.72 -10.52
CA SER A 951 -24.51 -32.24 -9.24
C SER A 951 -24.22 -33.75 -9.24
N ALA A 952 -24.93 -34.56 -10.04
CA ALA A 952 -24.64 -35.99 -10.19
C ALA A 952 -23.36 -36.24 -11.02
N ILE A 953 -23.20 -35.49 -12.12
CA ILE A 953 -22.00 -35.51 -12.97
C ILE A 953 -20.78 -35.03 -12.16
N LEU A 954 -20.86 -33.88 -11.48
CA LEU A 954 -19.75 -33.38 -10.66
C LEU A 954 -19.34 -34.37 -9.57
N ARG A 955 -20.29 -35.06 -8.94
CA ARG A 955 -19.98 -36.16 -8.00
C ARG A 955 -19.28 -37.33 -8.68
N LYS A 956 -19.78 -37.81 -9.81
CA LYS A 956 -19.16 -38.89 -10.58
C LYS A 956 -17.71 -38.55 -10.95
N MET A 957 -17.48 -37.32 -11.45
CA MET A 957 -16.15 -36.79 -11.75
C MET A 957 -15.24 -36.72 -10.50
N ALA A 958 -15.74 -36.22 -9.37
CA ALA A 958 -14.96 -36.10 -8.14
C ALA A 958 -14.66 -37.47 -7.49
N MET A 959 -15.53 -38.47 -7.64
CA MET A 959 -15.27 -39.83 -7.16
C MET A 959 -14.11 -40.51 -7.90
N GLU A 960 -13.90 -40.16 -9.17
CA GLU A 960 -12.80 -40.69 -10.00
C GLU A 960 -11.51 -39.85 -9.90
N ARG A 961 -11.58 -38.62 -9.37
CA ARG A 961 -10.43 -37.69 -9.28
C ARG A 961 -10.02 -37.24 -7.86
N ASN A 962 -10.77 -37.59 -6.81
CA ASN A 962 -10.54 -37.18 -5.42
C ASN A 962 -10.60 -35.67 -5.11
N GLY A 963 -11.18 -34.83 -5.98
CA GLY A 963 -11.26 -33.38 -5.77
C GLY A 963 -12.22 -32.95 -4.66
N ILE A 964 -11.94 -31.83 -3.97
CA ILE A 964 -12.88 -31.17 -3.07
C ILE A 964 -13.69 -30.15 -3.87
N ILE A 965 -15.01 -30.36 -4.00
CA ILE A 965 -15.89 -29.48 -4.77
C ILE A 965 -16.26 -28.24 -3.96
N ASN A 966 -16.09 -27.06 -4.56
CA ASN A 966 -16.50 -25.76 -4.01
C ASN A 966 -18.05 -25.64 -3.98
N PRO A 967 -18.68 -25.19 -2.89
CA PRO A 967 -20.12 -25.31 -2.69
C PRO A 967 -20.95 -24.21 -3.37
N ASN A 968 -21.40 -24.44 -4.60
CA ASN A 968 -22.48 -23.61 -5.14
C ASN A 968 -23.76 -23.79 -4.31
N SER A 969 -24.25 -22.68 -3.73
CA SER A 969 -25.54 -22.53 -3.06
C SER A 969 -26.69 -23.16 -3.88
N SER A 970 -26.62 -23.01 -5.20
CA SER A 970 -27.59 -23.54 -6.15
C SER A 970 -27.74 -25.07 -6.10
N LEU A 971 -26.68 -25.83 -5.85
CA LEU A 971 -26.71 -27.29 -5.95
C LEU A 971 -27.38 -28.00 -4.75
N LEU A 972 -27.92 -27.28 -3.76
CA LEU A 972 -28.49 -27.87 -2.54
C LEU A 972 -30.02 -28.01 -2.53
N PHE A 973 -30.78 -27.19 -3.27
CA PHE A 973 -32.25 -27.19 -3.15
C PHE A 973 -32.89 -28.51 -3.60
N HIS A 974 -32.38 -29.11 -4.69
CA HIS A 974 -32.85 -30.41 -5.17
C HIS A 974 -32.59 -31.54 -4.16
N HIS A 975 -31.56 -31.41 -3.30
CA HIS A 975 -31.33 -32.33 -2.18
C HIS A 975 -32.37 -32.18 -1.08
N THR A 976 -32.72 -30.95 -0.69
CA THR A 976 -33.77 -30.72 0.31
C THR A 976 -35.10 -31.29 -0.14
N LEU A 977 -35.46 -31.10 -1.42
CA LEU A 977 -36.65 -31.69 -2.03
C LEU A 977 -36.63 -33.23 -1.93
N ARG A 978 -35.53 -33.87 -2.32
CA ARG A 978 -35.37 -35.33 -2.22
C ARG A 978 -35.49 -35.83 -0.77
N HIS A 979 -34.90 -35.12 0.20
CA HIS A 979 -34.99 -35.48 1.62
C HIS A 979 -36.43 -35.36 2.16
N LEU A 980 -37.11 -34.23 1.90
CA LEU A 980 -38.49 -33.99 2.35
C LEU A 980 -39.48 -34.98 1.73
N ARG A 981 -39.23 -35.44 0.49
CA ARG A 981 -39.97 -36.50 -0.18
C ARG A 981 -39.78 -37.85 0.55
N ILE A 982 -38.53 -38.21 0.90
CA ILE A 982 -38.23 -39.43 1.67
C ILE A 982 -38.91 -39.41 3.04
N GLU A 983 -38.95 -38.26 3.71
CA GLU A 983 -39.71 -38.05 4.96
C GLU A 983 -41.24 -38.01 4.77
N ARG A 984 -41.75 -38.11 3.53
CA ARG A 984 -43.18 -38.00 3.16
C ARG A 984 -43.84 -36.67 3.54
N LYS A 985 -43.07 -35.60 3.73
CA LYS A 985 -43.57 -34.24 4.00
C LYS A 985 -44.09 -33.55 2.74
N ILE A 986 -43.54 -33.91 1.57
CA ILE A 986 -43.99 -33.41 0.26
C ILE A 986 -44.27 -34.58 -0.70
N ARG A 987 -45.06 -34.32 -1.73
CA ARG A 987 -45.14 -35.15 -2.95
C ARG A 987 -44.47 -34.40 -4.10
N THR A 988 -43.92 -35.12 -5.08
CA THR A 988 -43.25 -34.53 -6.24
C THR A 988 -43.81 -35.05 -7.56
N PHE A 989 -43.98 -34.14 -8.52
CA PHE A 989 -44.46 -34.41 -9.88
C PHE A 989 -43.54 -33.73 -10.89
N VAL A 990 -43.21 -34.42 -11.98
CA VAL A 990 -42.39 -33.89 -13.07
C VAL A 990 -43.27 -33.76 -14.33
N PRO A 991 -43.56 -32.53 -14.81
CA PRO A 991 -44.33 -32.32 -16.04
C PRO A 991 -43.71 -33.01 -17.26
N LEU A 992 -44.55 -33.35 -18.24
CA LEU A 992 -44.07 -33.94 -19.50
C LEU A 992 -43.14 -32.99 -20.25
N THR A 993 -43.43 -31.69 -20.24
CA THR A 993 -42.55 -30.61 -20.72
C THR A 993 -41.16 -30.70 -20.10
N ALA A 994 -41.07 -30.75 -18.77
CA ALA A 994 -39.80 -30.82 -18.07
C ALA A 994 -39.05 -32.13 -18.35
N LYS A 995 -39.75 -33.26 -18.48
CA LYS A 995 -39.14 -34.53 -18.93
C LYS A 995 -38.57 -34.41 -20.36
N HIS A 996 -39.30 -33.77 -21.27
CA HIS A 996 -38.88 -33.59 -22.66
C HIS A 996 -37.74 -32.57 -22.81
N GLU A 997 -37.78 -31.45 -22.10
CA GLU A 997 -36.70 -30.46 -22.11
C GLU A 997 -35.43 -30.98 -21.47
N PHE A 998 -35.55 -31.71 -20.35
CA PHE A 998 -34.42 -32.39 -19.72
C PHE A 998 -33.73 -33.35 -20.70
N MET A 999 -34.51 -34.16 -21.43
CA MET A 999 -34.01 -35.01 -22.53
C MET A 999 -33.40 -34.19 -23.67
N ASN A 1000 -34.08 -33.16 -24.19
CA ASN A 1000 -33.61 -32.36 -25.32
C ASN A 1000 -32.32 -31.57 -25.00
N LYS A 1001 -32.07 -31.27 -23.72
CA LYS A 1001 -30.85 -30.61 -23.26
C LYS A 1001 -29.62 -31.52 -23.28
N ILE A 1002 -29.81 -32.84 -23.14
CA ILE A 1002 -28.73 -33.80 -22.90
C ILE A 1002 -28.66 -34.93 -23.94
N GLY A 1003 -29.65 -35.01 -24.83
CA GLY A 1003 -29.68 -35.91 -25.98
C GLY A 1003 -29.55 -35.17 -27.31
N ASN A 1004 -29.11 -35.88 -28.34
CA ASN A 1004 -29.04 -35.36 -29.69
C ASN A 1004 -30.42 -35.44 -30.37
N ASN A 1005 -30.92 -34.30 -30.84
CA ASN A 1005 -32.23 -34.17 -31.50
C ASN A 1005 -32.36 -35.04 -32.77
N GLU A 1006 -31.26 -35.42 -33.42
CA GLU A 1006 -31.27 -36.17 -34.68
C GLU A 1006 -31.25 -37.69 -34.48
N THR A 1007 -30.58 -38.19 -33.44
CA THR A 1007 -30.46 -39.64 -33.16
C THR A 1007 -31.36 -40.12 -32.02
N GLY A 1008 -31.77 -39.23 -31.11
CA GLY A 1008 -32.50 -39.59 -29.88
C GLY A 1008 -31.62 -40.22 -28.80
N GLU A 1009 -30.30 -40.30 -29.03
CA GLU A 1009 -29.32 -40.85 -28.08
C GLU A 1009 -28.78 -39.78 -27.13
N PHE A 1010 -28.29 -40.19 -25.97
CA PHE A 1010 -27.68 -39.30 -24.99
C PHE A 1010 -26.31 -38.81 -25.47
N ASP A 1011 -26.07 -37.50 -25.34
CA ASP A 1011 -24.89 -36.83 -25.88
C ASP A 1011 -24.10 -36.14 -24.74
N PRO A 1012 -22.98 -36.73 -24.30
CA PRO A 1012 -22.11 -36.14 -23.29
C PRO A 1012 -21.64 -34.73 -23.66
N THR A 1013 -21.48 -34.39 -24.94
CA THR A 1013 -21.03 -33.05 -25.37
C THR A 1013 -22.09 -31.97 -25.13
N ARG A 1014 -23.38 -32.32 -25.22
CA ARG A 1014 -24.47 -31.40 -24.89
C ARG A 1014 -24.61 -31.21 -23.39
N ALA A 1015 -24.40 -32.27 -22.60
CA ALA A 1015 -24.40 -32.15 -21.14
C ALA A 1015 -23.21 -31.34 -20.59
N LEU A 1016 -22.07 -31.26 -21.29
CA LEU A 1016 -20.98 -30.31 -20.96
C LEU A 1016 -21.45 -28.85 -20.97
N SER A 1017 -22.43 -28.50 -21.81
CA SER A 1017 -22.92 -27.11 -21.90
C SER A 1017 -23.51 -26.58 -20.58
N LEU A 1018 -23.92 -27.48 -19.68
CA LEU A 1018 -24.42 -27.14 -18.34
C LEU A 1018 -23.34 -26.52 -17.42
N PHE A 1019 -22.06 -26.67 -17.75
CA PHE A 1019 -20.92 -26.26 -16.94
C PHE A 1019 -20.15 -25.06 -17.52
N THR A 1020 -20.77 -24.32 -18.43
CA THR A 1020 -20.15 -23.18 -19.14
C THR A 1020 -19.98 -21.90 -18.30
N GLY A 1021 -20.01 -22.01 -16.97
CA GLY A 1021 -19.88 -20.88 -16.04
C GLY A 1021 -18.44 -20.70 -15.51
N PRO A 1022 -17.99 -19.46 -15.24
CA PRO A 1022 -16.60 -19.17 -14.88
C PRO A 1022 -16.13 -19.81 -13.56
N ASN A 1023 -17.05 -20.22 -12.69
CA ASN A 1023 -16.73 -20.84 -11.39
C ASN A 1023 -16.74 -22.38 -11.41
N GLN A 1024 -17.16 -23.03 -12.51
CA GLN A 1024 -17.27 -24.49 -12.64
C GLN A 1024 -16.42 -25.02 -13.80
N TYR A 1025 -15.16 -25.35 -13.53
CA TYR A 1025 -14.31 -26.02 -14.51
C TYR A 1025 -14.54 -27.55 -14.49
N ILE A 1026 -14.61 -28.17 -15.67
CA ILE A 1026 -14.57 -29.62 -15.85
C ILE A 1026 -13.48 -29.98 -16.86
N ASN A 1027 -12.60 -30.91 -16.48
CA ASN A 1027 -11.59 -31.46 -17.39
C ASN A 1027 -12.26 -32.32 -18.47
N LEU A 1028 -12.12 -31.88 -19.72
CA LEU A 1028 -12.81 -32.48 -20.86
C LEU A 1028 -12.38 -33.93 -21.13
N GLU A 1029 -11.09 -34.24 -20.99
CA GLU A 1029 -10.55 -35.58 -21.28
C GLU A 1029 -11.18 -36.65 -20.36
N ALA A 1030 -11.07 -36.48 -19.04
CA ALA A 1030 -11.69 -37.44 -18.11
C ALA A 1030 -13.22 -37.35 -18.10
N TYR A 1031 -13.82 -36.22 -18.49
CA TYR A 1031 -15.27 -36.19 -18.65
C TYR A 1031 -15.72 -37.13 -19.78
N HIS A 1032 -15.00 -37.15 -20.91
CA HIS A 1032 -15.28 -38.07 -22.00
C HIS A 1032 -14.95 -39.53 -21.67
N GLU A 1033 -14.04 -39.81 -20.73
CA GLU A 1033 -13.81 -41.15 -20.18
C GLU A 1033 -14.90 -41.59 -19.18
N ALA A 1034 -15.31 -40.70 -18.28
CA ALA A 1034 -16.20 -41.00 -17.14
C ALA A 1034 -17.70 -40.95 -17.49
N ILE A 1035 -18.07 -40.12 -18.46
CA ILE A 1035 -19.47 -39.82 -18.82
C ILE A 1035 -19.74 -40.31 -20.25
N THR A 1036 -20.05 -41.60 -20.37
CA THR A 1036 -20.54 -42.20 -21.62
C THR A 1036 -22.05 -41.99 -21.79
N PRO A 1037 -22.61 -42.16 -23.01
CA PRO A 1037 -24.06 -42.10 -23.25
C PRO A 1037 -24.87 -43.00 -22.32
N GLU A 1038 -24.39 -44.21 -22.01
CA GLU A 1038 -25.08 -45.17 -21.15
C GLU A 1038 -25.08 -44.73 -19.68
N ILE A 1039 -23.97 -44.18 -19.19
CA ILE A 1039 -23.86 -43.62 -17.83
C ILE A 1039 -24.79 -42.41 -17.70
N LEU A 1040 -24.85 -41.56 -18.73
CA LEU A 1040 -25.72 -40.39 -18.74
C LEU A 1040 -27.21 -40.78 -18.78
N GLN A 1041 -27.56 -41.82 -19.55
CA GLN A 1041 -28.88 -42.45 -19.51
C GLN A 1041 -29.24 -43.00 -18.12
N GLU A 1042 -28.30 -43.67 -17.45
CA GLU A 1042 -28.50 -44.20 -16.10
C GLU A 1042 -28.74 -43.05 -15.11
N MET A 1043 -27.92 -42.00 -15.12
CA MET A 1043 -28.11 -40.80 -14.30
C MET A 1043 -29.47 -40.13 -14.55
N HIS A 1044 -29.83 -39.89 -15.80
CA HIS A 1044 -31.11 -39.31 -16.20
C HIS A 1044 -32.29 -40.12 -15.61
N SER A 1045 -32.26 -41.45 -15.75
CA SER A 1045 -33.31 -42.34 -15.22
C SER A 1045 -33.38 -42.32 -13.68
N LYS A 1046 -32.22 -42.34 -12.99
CA LYS A 1046 -32.12 -42.24 -11.53
C LYS A 1046 -32.70 -40.92 -11.01
N ILE A 1047 -32.39 -39.80 -11.68
CA ILE A 1047 -32.86 -38.46 -11.32
C ILE A 1047 -34.39 -38.38 -11.46
N LEU A 1048 -34.94 -38.77 -12.61
CA LEU A 1048 -36.39 -38.79 -12.81
C LEU A 1048 -37.09 -39.68 -11.78
N HIS A 1049 -36.57 -40.87 -11.48
CA HIS A 1049 -37.13 -41.73 -10.44
C HIS A 1049 -37.06 -41.10 -9.03
N SER A 1050 -35.99 -40.33 -8.75
CA SER A 1050 -35.83 -39.63 -7.46
C SER A 1050 -36.84 -38.48 -7.25
N PHE A 1051 -37.42 -37.94 -8.31
CA PHE A 1051 -38.47 -36.90 -8.27
C PHE A 1051 -39.88 -37.39 -8.68
N HIS A 1052 -40.02 -38.63 -9.13
CA HIS A 1052 -41.31 -39.22 -9.48
C HIS A 1052 -41.96 -39.88 -8.25
N ASP A 1053 -42.97 -39.21 -7.67
CA ASP A 1053 -43.72 -39.67 -6.48
C ASP A 1053 -45.24 -39.76 -6.73
N TRP A 1054 -45.78 -38.82 -7.50
CA TRP A 1054 -47.19 -38.72 -7.83
C TRP A 1054 -47.37 -38.54 -9.34
N GLU A 1055 -48.38 -39.17 -9.93
CA GLU A 1055 -48.82 -38.95 -11.32
C GLU A 1055 -50.35 -39.01 -11.41
N PRO A 1056 -50.98 -38.32 -12.41
CA PRO A 1056 -52.41 -38.33 -12.61
C PRO A 1056 -52.91 -39.70 -13.12
N SER A 1057 -54.11 -40.11 -12.69
CA SER A 1057 -54.69 -41.43 -12.97
C SER A 1057 -54.85 -41.78 -14.46
N LYS A 1058 -54.93 -40.75 -15.33
CA LYS A 1058 -55.03 -40.88 -16.79
C LYS A 1058 -54.36 -39.68 -17.48
N THR A 1059 -53.22 -39.91 -18.11
CA THR A 1059 -52.41 -38.85 -18.73
C THR A 1059 -53.09 -38.16 -19.92
N SER A 1060 -53.88 -38.88 -20.72
CA SER A 1060 -54.56 -38.34 -21.91
C SER A 1060 -55.67 -37.33 -21.57
N ASP A 1061 -56.39 -37.60 -20.49
CA ASP A 1061 -57.53 -36.79 -20.07
C ASP A 1061 -56.99 -35.54 -19.35
N PHE A 1062 -55.98 -35.73 -18.47
CA PHE A 1062 -55.24 -34.65 -17.81
C PHE A 1062 -54.61 -33.64 -18.79
N LEU A 1063 -53.99 -34.10 -19.89
CA LEU A 1063 -53.38 -33.19 -20.87
C LEU A 1063 -54.39 -32.25 -21.54
N ARG A 1064 -55.61 -32.72 -21.80
CA ARG A 1064 -56.69 -31.87 -22.36
C ARG A 1064 -57.16 -30.83 -21.34
N GLU A 1065 -57.33 -31.25 -20.09
CA GLU A 1065 -57.68 -30.35 -18.98
C GLU A 1065 -56.60 -29.27 -18.75
N VAL A 1066 -55.32 -29.56 -19.05
CA VAL A 1066 -54.22 -28.58 -19.03
C VAL A 1066 -54.28 -27.59 -20.22
N GLU A 1067 -54.71 -28.04 -21.40
CA GLU A 1067 -54.94 -27.15 -22.56
C GLU A 1067 -56.11 -26.17 -22.30
N ASP A 1068 -57.18 -26.61 -21.64
CA ASP A 1068 -58.36 -25.78 -21.32
C ASP A 1068 -58.02 -24.56 -20.42
N GLU A 1069 -57.01 -24.66 -19.54
CA GLU A 1069 -56.55 -23.56 -18.66
C GLU A 1069 -55.73 -22.47 -19.41
N GLN A 1070 -55.50 -22.60 -20.72
CA GLN A 1070 -54.68 -21.66 -21.50
C GLN A 1070 -55.18 -20.21 -21.43
N HIS A 1071 -56.48 -19.95 -21.59
CA HIS A 1071 -57.03 -18.59 -21.52
C HIS A 1071 -56.82 -17.94 -20.14
N VAL A 1072 -56.78 -18.73 -19.05
CA VAL A 1072 -56.57 -18.24 -17.69
C VAL A 1072 -55.12 -17.78 -17.52
N VAL A 1073 -54.15 -18.55 -18.01
CA VAL A 1073 -52.72 -18.21 -17.97
C VAL A 1073 -52.40 -17.04 -18.90
N GLU A 1074 -52.97 -16.99 -20.11
CA GLU A 1074 -52.80 -15.86 -21.04
C GLU A 1074 -53.33 -14.54 -20.45
N SER A 1075 -54.51 -14.56 -19.83
CA SER A 1075 -55.08 -13.40 -19.12
C SER A 1075 -54.18 -12.95 -17.94
N PHE A 1076 -53.61 -13.90 -17.20
CA PHE A 1076 -52.63 -13.59 -16.15
C PHE A 1076 -51.38 -12.89 -16.71
N ILE A 1077 -50.81 -13.37 -17.83
CA ILE A 1077 -49.62 -12.77 -18.43
C ILE A 1077 -49.92 -11.38 -18.99
N GLN A 1078 -51.06 -11.20 -19.67
CA GLN A 1078 -51.48 -9.90 -20.18
C GLN A 1078 -51.66 -8.86 -19.06
N SER A 1079 -52.16 -9.26 -17.88
CA SER A 1079 -52.28 -8.37 -16.72
C SER A 1079 -50.94 -8.02 -16.03
N HIS A 1080 -49.84 -8.71 -16.35
CA HIS A 1080 -48.49 -8.46 -15.81
C HIS A 1080 -47.44 -8.14 -16.90
N LYS A 1081 -47.92 -7.77 -18.11
CA LYS A 1081 -47.13 -7.60 -19.34
C LYS A 1081 -45.88 -6.72 -19.21
N GLU A 1082 -45.93 -5.67 -18.39
CA GLU A 1082 -44.83 -4.73 -18.18
C GLU A 1082 -43.58 -5.37 -17.56
N ILE A 1083 -43.78 -6.30 -16.61
CA ILE A 1083 -42.66 -7.02 -15.98
C ILE A 1083 -42.04 -7.96 -16.98
N TYR A 1084 -42.86 -8.75 -17.67
CA TYR A 1084 -42.37 -9.68 -18.68
C TYR A 1084 -41.65 -8.94 -19.82
N ARG A 1085 -42.09 -7.74 -20.19
CA ARG A 1085 -41.34 -6.86 -21.09
C ARG A 1085 -39.97 -6.47 -20.52
N ARG A 1086 -39.86 -6.04 -19.25
CA ARG A 1086 -38.55 -5.72 -18.64
C ARG A 1086 -37.64 -6.94 -18.47
N VAL A 1087 -38.19 -8.10 -18.10
CA VAL A 1087 -37.45 -9.37 -18.06
C VAL A 1087 -36.95 -9.72 -19.47
N THR A 1088 -37.74 -9.46 -20.50
CA THR A 1088 -37.33 -9.59 -21.90
C THR A 1088 -36.20 -8.62 -22.25
N ASP A 1089 -36.35 -7.32 -21.94
CA ASP A 1089 -35.33 -6.31 -22.21
C ASP A 1089 -33.99 -6.67 -21.53
N PHE A 1090 -34.02 -7.18 -20.29
CA PHE A 1090 -32.85 -7.68 -19.56
C PHE A 1090 -32.25 -8.97 -20.14
N LYS A 1091 -33.07 -10.00 -20.37
CA LYS A 1091 -32.62 -11.27 -20.99
C LYS A 1091 -32.01 -11.02 -22.38
N THR A 1092 -32.55 -10.08 -23.16
CA THR A 1092 -31.95 -9.69 -24.46
C THR A 1092 -30.59 -9.01 -24.35
N GLN A 1093 -30.32 -8.21 -23.31
CA GLN A 1093 -28.99 -7.65 -23.06
C GLN A 1093 -27.95 -8.74 -22.76
N ARG A 1094 -28.37 -9.87 -22.18
CA ARG A 1094 -27.55 -11.08 -21.97
C ARG A 1094 -27.54 -12.04 -23.17
N GLY A 1095 -28.09 -11.65 -24.32
CA GLY A 1095 -28.03 -12.40 -25.57
C GLY A 1095 -29.05 -13.52 -25.76
N THR A 1096 -29.99 -13.74 -24.82
CA THR A 1096 -31.01 -14.80 -24.93
C THR A 1096 -32.25 -14.35 -25.71
N ALA A 1097 -32.05 -13.97 -26.96
CA ALA A 1097 -33.08 -13.30 -27.76
C ALA A 1097 -34.20 -14.20 -28.31
N ASP A 1098 -33.96 -15.49 -28.54
CA ASP A 1098 -34.73 -16.26 -29.55
C ASP A 1098 -35.90 -17.11 -29.00
N LYS A 1099 -36.14 -17.09 -27.70
CA LYS A 1099 -37.03 -18.07 -27.03
C LYS A 1099 -38.37 -17.53 -26.49
N ARG A 1100 -38.83 -16.42 -27.04
CA ARG A 1100 -40.01 -15.69 -26.55
C ARG A 1100 -41.34 -16.29 -27.02
N THR A 1101 -42.42 -15.88 -26.38
CA THR A 1101 -43.80 -16.18 -26.77
C THR A 1101 -44.53 -14.91 -27.18
N GLU A 1102 -45.38 -15.00 -28.20
CA GLU A 1102 -46.10 -13.85 -28.76
C GLU A 1102 -47.48 -13.70 -28.11
N PHE A 1103 -47.72 -12.56 -27.48
CA PHE A 1103 -49.01 -12.20 -26.89
C PHE A 1103 -49.51 -10.87 -27.44
N ASN A 1104 -50.63 -10.89 -28.17
CA ASN A 1104 -51.25 -9.72 -28.80
C ASN A 1104 -50.27 -8.89 -29.65
N GLY A 1105 -49.33 -9.55 -30.34
CA GLY A 1105 -48.33 -8.93 -31.22
C GLY A 1105 -47.00 -8.52 -30.55
N ASP A 1106 -46.89 -8.60 -29.22
CA ASP A 1106 -45.63 -8.37 -28.51
C ASP A 1106 -44.96 -9.70 -28.14
N SER A 1107 -43.68 -9.83 -28.45
CA SER A 1107 -42.87 -11.02 -28.17
C SER A 1107 -42.12 -10.87 -26.84
N ILE A 1108 -42.57 -11.59 -25.80
CA ILE A 1108 -42.10 -11.48 -24.42
C ILE A 1108 -41.89 -12.87 -23.79
N TYR A 1109 -41.20 -12.91 -22.65
CA TYR A 1109 -41.21 -14.09 -21.76
C TYR A 1109 -42.59 -14.26 -21.07
N PRO A 1110 -42.96 -15.45 -20.55
CA PRO A 1110 -42.16 -16.69 -20.39
C PRO A 1110 -41.82 -17.47 -21.68
N GLU A 1111 -40.94 -18.48 -21.59
CA GLU A 1111 -40.71 -19.44 -22.69
C GLU A 1111 -41.91 -20.39 -22.86
N LYS A 1112 -42.02 -21.08 -24.01
CA LYS A 1112 -43.12 -22.04 -24.25
C LYS A 1112 -43.20 -23.16 -23.21
N GLY A 1113 -42.05 -23.58 -22.68
CA GLY A 1113 -41.97 -24.59 -21.62
C GLY A 1113 -42.60 -24.11 -20.32
N ASP A 1114 -42.18 -22.93 -19.86
CA ASP A 1114 -42.71 -22.27 -18.66
C ASP A 1114 -44.23 -22.09 -18.72
N LEU A 1115 -44.78 -21.71 -19.88
CA LEU A 1115 -46.23 -21.60 -20.08
C LEU A 1115 -46.96 -22.93 -19.91
N GLU A 1116 -46.36 -24.04 -20.33
CA GLU A 1116 -46.93 -25.37 -20.13
C GLU A 1116 -46.82 -25.81 -18.67
N ILE A 1117 -45.72 -25.49 -17.98
CA ILE A 1117 -45.58 -25.71 -16.52
C ILE A 1117 -46.61 -24.86 -15.75
N MET A 1118 -46.80 -23.58 -16.10
CA MET A 1118 -47.82 -22.71 -15.51
C MET A 1118 -49.24 -23.24 -15.73
N ARG A 1119 -49.60 -23.67 -16.95
CA ARG A 1119 -50.89 -24.31 -17.25
C ARG A 1119 -51.07 -25.60 -16.45
N THR A 1120 -50.05 -26.46 -16.41
CA THR A 1120 -50.05 -27.72 -15.66
C THR A 1120 -50.28 -27.49 -14.17
N ALA A 1121 -49.56 -26.56 -13.56
CA ALA A 1121 -49.72 -26.20 -12.15
C ALA A 1121 -51.09 -25.55 -11.87
N THR A 1122 -51.62 -24.76 -12.81
CA THR A 1122 -52.96 -24.13 -12.69
C THR A 1122 -54.07 -25.17 -12.72
N ASN A 1123 -54.05 -26.13 -13.66
CA ASN A 1123 -55.00 -27.24 -13.67
C ASN A 1123 -54.90 -28.06 -12.37
N LEU A 1124 -53.68 -28.43 -11.94
CA LEU A 1124 -53.48 -29.11 -10.65
C LEU A 1124 -54.07 -28.31 -9.48
N ALA A 1125 -53.94 -26.98 -9.44
CA ALA A 1125 -54.52 -26.14 -8.41
C ALA A 1125 -56.06 -26.03 -8.49
N SER A 1126 -56.64 -26.04 -9.70
CA SER A 1126 -58.08 -26.10 -9.95
C SER A 1126 -58.70 -27.48 -9.61
N SER A 1127 -57.94 -28.56 -9.77
CA SER A 1127 -58.38 -29.95 -9.57
C SER A 1127 -58.67 -30.32 -8.10
N THR A 1128 -59.29 -31.49 -7.89
CA THR A 1128 -59.72 -32.00 -6.57
C THR A 1128 -58.99 -33.26 -6.09
N TYR A 1129 -57.80 -33.58 -6.61
CA TYR A 1129 -57.06 -34.81 -6.27
C TYR A 1129 -56.85 -35.02 -4.75
N PRO A 1130 -56.98 -36.25 -4.22
CA PRO A 1130 -56.92 -36.50 -2.78
C PRO A 1130 -55.52 -36.47 -2.16
N SER A 1131 -55.48 -36.12 -0.88
CA SER A 1131 -54.30 -35.98 -0.01
C SER A 1131 -53.24 -34.99 -0.50
N ILE A 1132 -53.66 -33.91 -1.17
CA ILE A 1132 -52.81 -32.80 -1.61
C ILE A 1132 -53.32 -31.49 -1.00
N GLY A 1133 -52.46 -30.76 -0.30
CA GLY A 1133 -52.80 -29.51 0.40
C GLY A 1133 -52.65 -28.24 -0.44
N SER A 1134 -51.63 -28.20 -1.30
CA SER A 1134 -51.35 -27.09 -2.21
C SER A 1134 -50.50 -27.55 -3.40
N VAL A 1135 -50.41 -26.74 -4.46
CA VAL A 1135 -49.52 -26.96 -5.60
C VAL A 1135 -48.43 -25.90 -5.56
N ILE A 1136 -47.17 -26.31 -5.71
CA ILE A 1136 -45.99 -25.43 -5.67
C ILE A 1136 -45.11 -25.74 -6.88
N VAL A 1137 -44.74 -24.74 -7.68
CA VAL A 1137 -43.66 -24.91 -8.67
C VAL A 1137 -42.33 -24.64 -7.99
N ALA A 1138 -41.44 -25.64 -8.00
CA ALA A 1138 -40.07 -25.47 -7.55
C ALA A 1138 -39.20 -25.10 -8.76
N THR A 1139 -38.77 -23.84 -8.81
CA THR A 1139 -38.07 -23.23 -9.95
C THR A 1139 -37.27 -22.02 -9.47
N ARG A 1140 -36.21 -21.66 -10.20
CA ARG A 1140 -35.42 -20.44 -9.97
C ARG A 1140 -35.69 -19.34 -10.99
N ASP A 1141 -36.38 -19.65 -12.09
CA ASP A 1141 -36.53 -18.70 -13.18
C ASP A 1141 -37.30 -17.45 -12.77
N SER A 1142 -36.81 -16.30 -13.21
CA SER A 1142 -37.40 -14.99 -12.90
C SER A 1142 -38.83 -14.85 -13.42
N ASP A 1143 -39.19 -15.60 -14.46
CA ASP A 1143 -40.54 -15.68 -15.03
C ASP A 1143 -41.58 -16.21 -14.02
N PHE A 1144 -41.15 -17.04 -13.06
CA PHE A 1144 -41.96 -17.47 -11.92
C PHE A 1144 -41.63 -16.70 -10.64
N THR A 1145 -40.35 -16.56 -10.28
CA THR A 1145 -39.95 -16.05 -8.95
C THR A 1145 -40.23 -14.55 -8.79
N LEU A 1146 -40.18 -13.76 -9.86
CA LEU A 1146 -40.60 -12.35 -9.79
C LEU A 1146 -42.11 -12.21 -9.55
N LEU A 1147 -42.92 -13.17 -9.99
CA LEU A 1147 -44.39 -13.14 -9.89
C LEU A 1147 -44.97 -14.19 -8.92
N ALA A 1148 -44.13 -14.83 -8.12
CA ALA A 1148 -44.47 -15.92 -7.19
C ALA A 1148 -45.74 -15.68 -6.37
N ARG A 1149 -45.90 -14.47 -5.83
CA ARG A 1149 -47.06 -14.10 -5.01
C ARG A 1149 -48.29 -13.66 -5.81
N ALA A 1150 -48.10 -13.24 -7.06
CA ALA A 1150 -49.20 -12.97 -7.98
C ALA A 1150 -49.82 -14.31 -8.44
N LEU A 1151 -49.00 -15.26 -8.91
CA LEU A 1151 -49.38 -16.64 -9.24
C LEU A 1151 -50.14 -17.33 -8.09
N GLU A 1152 -49.66 -17.14 -6.86
CA GLU A 1152 -50.28 -17.64 -5.62
C GLU A 1152 -51.69 -17.07 -5.37
N GLU A 1153 -51.95 -15.82 -5.77
CA GLU A 1153 -53.24 -15.14 -5.54
C GLU A 1153 -54.23 -15.24 -6.69
N THR A 1154 -53.76 -15.44 -7.93
CA THR A 1154 -54.59 -15.51 -9.14
C THR A 1154 -54.88 -16.95 -9.56
N LEU A 1155 -53.83 -17.78 -9.68
CA LEU A 1155 -53.90 -19.16 -10.17
C LEU A 1155 -53.99 -20.18 -9.02
N GLY A 1156 -53.61 -19.77 -7.80
CA GLY A 1156 -53.55 -20.66 -6.63
C GLY A 1156 -52.28 -21.51 -6.57
N VAL A 1157 -51.27 -21.14 -7.36
CA VAL A 1157 -50.00 -21.87 -7.53
C VAL A 1157 -48.92 -21.19 -6.68
N GLY A 1158 -48.35 -21.93 -5.72
CA GLY A 1158 -47.16 -21.49 -5.00
C GLY A 1158 -45.91 -21.54 -5.87
N VAL A 1159 -44.88 -20.78 -5.50
CA VAL A 1159 -43.53 -20.89 -6.08
C VAL A 1159 -42.54 -20.97 -4.92
N ALA A 1160 -41.49 -21.78 -5.07
CA ALA A 1160 -40.38 -21.89 -4.12
C ALA A 1160 -39.04 -22.03 -4.86
N LYS A 1161 -38.15 -21.06 -4.70
CA LYS A 1161 -36.80 -21.07 -5.33
C LYS A 1161 -35.71 -21.76 -4.50
N ASN A 1162 -35.96 -21.89 -3.20
CA ASN A 1162 -35.04 -22.50 -2.24
C ASN A 1162 -35.79 -23.13 -1.06
N ALA A 1163 -35.05 -23.83 -0.20
CA ALA A 1163 -35.58 -24.55 0.96
C ALA A 1163 -36.35 -23.63 1.95
N SER A 1164 -35.92 -22.39 2.12
CA SER A 1164 -36.55 -21.44 3.04
C SER A 1164 -37.89 -20.89 2.53
N GLU A 1165 -38.09 -20.83 1.21
CA GLU A 1165 -39.41 -20.52 0.63
C GLU A 1165 -40.34 -21.73 0.68
N LEU A 1166 -39.82 -22.94 0.40
CA LEU A 1166 -40.59 -24.18 0.49
C LEU A 1166 -41.11 -24.44 1.90
N ALA A 1167 -40.31 -24.14 2.93
CA ALA A 1167 -40.69 -24.30 4.34
C ALA A 1167 -41.88 -23.42 4.78
N GLN A 1168 -42.32 -22.44 3.98
CA GLN A 1168 -43.55 -21.68 4.24
C GLN A 1168 -44.83 -22.47 3.89
N TRP A 1169 -44.67 -23.67 3.31
CA TRP A 1169 -45.73 -24.57 2.85
C TRP A 1169 -45.71 -25.94 3.54
N LEU A 1170 -44.85 -26.11 4.55
CA LEU A 1170 -44.71 -27.30 5.39
C LEU A 1170 -45.27 -27.01 6.79
#